data_AF-A0A8C8LWJ6-F1
#
_entry.id   AF-A0A8C8LWJ6-F1
#
_cell.length_a   1.000
_cell.length_b   1.000
_cell.length_c   1.000
_cell.angle_alpha   90.00
_cell.angle_beta   90.00
_cell.angle_gamma   90.00
#
_symmetry.space_group_name_H-M   'P 1'
#
loop_
_entity.id
_entity.type
_entity.pdbx_description
1 polymer ?
#
loop_
_entity_poly.entity_id
_entity_poly.type
_entity_poly.pdbx_seq_one_letter_code
_entity_poly.pdbx_strand_id
1 'polypeptide(L)'
;MSDTEGEGGGEMSKTEKDQSWIPKIIKKRVCTTFVEDSFSNGRLCQCGGTRDTHESVALGDYFSTAIVSHWDSSQHSSEYPTDAFGELEFAGASKRHSKFLRLSWDTPPSIVYTMMTAHWGLPPPNLVVSVVSGEGRAKVKTWVREVLRQGLVKASQSTGAWILTGGLREGVGRCVGEAVRDHATAASSVSLNKVVALGIAPWGLVHNRQQLVNPQGSFPARYYFQNTSRDSCCLDNNYQAFLLVDDGSVGRRGGEAGFRARLEDYISHHLTIIKSLSNIALEQCLPNWSSYYFHLHLSISPPIPCSQVLSIYLNRDLITVYHGEQEGPDDFDTVLLKALVGASKQRVSSEASPYTEELKLAVTWNRVDIAKSELFNGDIHWRYQDLEDSMTDALVNDKPQFVRLFTENGLNILDYLTYGRLESLYRSVADSSLAYVLLQRRLGERQGLTGSQAMLPDGSPTKGSVLEDLMGDVCQPFYHSPLELENISSQRKALRRVSKLLRGDCVYQDRRCLFPWASLFVWAVLQNRNDMAVFFWEMAGESVLSALSGCKILRELSKLESETETKLAMKELAQRFENLAHDVFSKCYQSSESRSFTLLIRKSPVWGGTTCLKMGMAADARLFFSHDGVQSLLSQIWWGDMKRSTEVWKLLLTFFCPVLMYTQLISFRELEEPGKPDEVAQGRDNDSTPDTPPKRPFVVSRWRQFWFAPVTSFLGNVLMYFLFLLLFAYVLLVDFKPPPPRGPAFAECVLYFWVFTIVCEEIRETFLVGSMMWRQRMRKYIQDVWNKCDLTAIILFIIGLTCRMFQWSYEFGRAVLCVDYMVFTLHLIHIFAIHKQLGPKIIIVGKMMKDIFFFLFFLGVWLMAYGVANQALLYSYDPRPAWIFRRVFYRPYLHIFGQWDTECTDNVTLIEGGAEPCRSHYANWLVIVLLVIYLLVTNILLINLLIAMFSYTFSKVQGQSDTYWKFQRYNLIVEYHSRPSLAPPFIILSHVHLFIKRYIRKVPSVKILHFGENSTQVFIEKEFLYPYNHYRNLKGQLAIATSIFGLKHL
;
A
#
# COMPACT_ATOMS: atom_id res chain seq x y z
N MET A 1 -58.62 6.24 31.31
CA MET A 1 -58.42 5.79 32.70
C MET A 1 -56.93 5.89 32.99
N SER A 2 -56.60 6.78 33.94
CA SER A 2 -55.32 6.96 34.65
C SER A 2 -54.04 7.27 33.87
N ASP A 3 -53.71 8.56 33.84
CA ASP A 3 -52.46 9.23 34.25
C ASP A 3 -51.20 8.39 34.51
N THR A 4 -50.08 8.89 33.99
CA THR A 4 -48.84 9.05 34.77
C THR A 4 -47.94 10.09 34.11
N GLU A 5 -47.77 11.22 34.79
CA GLU A 5 -46.73 12.22 34.53
C GLU A 5 -45.35 11.62 34.82
N GLY A 6 -44.38 12.00 33.98
CA GLY A 6 -42.95 11.84 34.25
C GLY A 6 -42.24 13.10 33.79
N GLU A 7 -41.97 14.01 34.72
CA GLU A 7 -41.05 15.14 34.55
C GLU A 7 -39.61 14.66 34.34
N GLY A 8 -38.86 15.41 33.53
CA GLY A 8 -37.47 15.73 33.86
C GLY A 8 -36.39 15.10 32.96
N GLY A 9 -35.81 15.95 32.11
CA GLY A 9 -34.44 15.78 31.61
C GLY A 9 -34.31 15.36 30.15
N GLY A 10 -34.78 16.19 29.21
CA GLY A 10 -34.40 16.04 27.81
C GLY A 10 -32.90 16.29 27.64
N GLU A 11 -32.12 15.22 27.43
CA GLU A 11 -30.75 15.32 26.94
C GLU A 11 -30.74 16.05 25.59
N MET A 12 -30.35 17.32 25.63
CA MET A 12 -30.15 18.16 24.44
C MET A 12 -29.10 17.50 23.53
N SER A 13 -29.44 17.27 22.28
CA SER A 13 -28.59 16.54 21.33
C SER A 13 -27.25 17.25 21.14
N LYS A 14 -26.16 16.50 20.91
CA LYS A 14 -24.80 17.05 20.74
C LYS A 14 -24.73 18.15 19.66
N THR A 15 -25.58 18.05 18.64
CA THR A 15 -25.74 19.00 17.53
C THR A 15 -26.41 20.32 17.94
N GLU A 16 -27.33 20.32 18.92
CA GLU A 16 -27.99 21.53 19.43
C GLU A 16 -27.02 22.41 20.25
N LYS A 17 -26.11 21.81 21.03
CA LYS A 17 -25.09 22.56 21.78
C LYS A 17 -24.12 23.31 20.86
N ASP A 18 -23.71 22.69 19.75
CA ASP A 18 -22.74 23.25 18.80
C ASP A 18 -23.29 24.41 17.93
N GLN A 19 -24.62 24.60 17.86
CA GLN A 19 -25.26 25.60 16.99
C GLN A 19 -25.99 26.73 17.74
N SER A 20 -25.96 26.72 19.08
CA SER A 20 -26.56 27.75 19.95
C SER A 20 -26.01 29.18 19.76
N TRP A 21 -24.90 29.33 19.03
CA TRP A 21 -24.30 30.62 18.69
C TRP A 21 -24.92 31.29 17.46
N ILE A 22 -25.59 30.53 16.58
CA ILE A 22 -26.15 31.03 15.31
C ILE A 22 -27.10 32.22 15.53
N PRO A 23 -28.12 32.15 16.40
CA PRO A 23 -29.00 33.30 16.66
C PRO A 23 -28.30 34.49 17.35
N LYS A 24 -27.13 34.26 17.98
CA LYS A 24 -26.35 35.33 18.60
C LYS A 24 -25.62 36.17 17.56
N ILE A 25 -25.07 35.52 16.52
CA ILE A 25 -24.23 36.16 15.49
C ILE A 25 -25.04 36.57 14.26
N ILE A 26 -25.96 35.72 13.78
CA ILE A 26 -26.69 35.92 12.52
C ILE A 26 -28.04 36.57 12.79
N LYS A 27 -28.34 37.61 12.02
CA LYS A 27 -29.57 38.40 12.12
C LYS A 27 -30.51 38.13 10.94
N LYS A 28 -31.79 38.45 11.13
CA LYS A 28 -32.86 38.53 10.12
C LYS A 28 -33.39 39.97 10.08
N ARG A 29 -34.08 40.36 9.00
CA ARG A 29 -34.77 41.66 8.92
C ARG A 29 -36.27 41.48 8.96
N VAL A 30 -36.96 42.42 9.59
CA VAL A 30 -38.42 42.48 9.62
C VAL A 30 -38.84 43.90 9.31
N CYS A 31 -39.82 44.08 8.41
CA CYS A 31 -40.39 45.39 8.13
C CYS A 31 -41.10 45.92 9.37
N THR A 32 -40.67 47.09 9.86
CA THR A 32 -41.24 47.73 11.04
C THR A 32 -42.10 48.93 10.68
N THR A 33 -41.81 49.62 9.56
CA THR A 33 -42.54 50.83 9.16
C THR A 33 -43.57 50.52 8.07
N PHE A 34 -44.84 50.85 8.31
CA PHE A 34 -45.92 50.66 7.33
C PHE A 34 -45.94 51.79 6.30
N VAL A 35 -45.56 51.49 5.06
CA VAL A 35 -45.66 52.39 3.89
C VAL A 35 -46.77 51.88 2.98
N GLU A 36 -47.82 52.67 2.72
CA GLU A 36 -48.97 52.23 1.93
C GLU A 36 -48.63 51.92 0.47
N ASP A 37 -49.07 50.75 -0.02
CA ASP A 37 -48.95 50.38 -1.44
C ASP A 37 -50.14 50.90 -2.24
N SER A 38 -49.86 51.81 -3.18
CA SER A 38 -50.83 52.44 -4.07
C SER A 38 -51.61 51.42 -4.92
N PHE A 39 -51.04 50.24 -5.19
CA PHE A 39 -51.68 49.19 -6.00
C PHE A 39 -52.67 48.32 -5.23
N SER A 40 -52.70 48.43 -3.89
CA SER A 40 -53.46 47.52 -3.01
C SER A 40 -54.64 48.19 -2.29
N ASN A 41 -55.02 49.41 -2.68
CA ASN A 41 -56.01 50.26 -1.99
C ASN A 41 -55.70 50.40 -0.49
N GLY A 42 -54.43 50.54 -0.11
CA GLY A 42 -53.99 50.74 1.29
C GLY A 42 -54.07 49.51 2.20
N ARG A 43 -54.36 48.32 1.66
CA ARG A 43 -54.46 47.07 2.45
C ARG A 43 -53.12 46.40 2.74
N LEU A 44 -52.14 46.61 1.87
CA LEU A 44 -50.80 46.06 2.01
C LEU A 44 -49.79 47.20 2.17
N CYS A 45 -48.74 46.91 2.92
CA CYS A 45 -47.55 47.73 2.87
C CYS A 45 -46.82 47.50 1.54
N GLN A 46 -46.04 48.47 1.08
CA GLN A 46 -45.08 48.31 0.00
C GLN A 46 -44.00 47.24 0.30
N CYS A 47 -43.87 46.74 1.53
CA CYS A 47 -43.07 45.54 1.79
C CYS A 47 -43.80 44.23 1.39
N GLY A 48 -45.12 44.28 1.14
CA GLY A 48 -45.99 43.13 0.86
C GLY A 48 -46.66 42.50 2.09
N GLY A 49 -46.34 42.97 3.30
CA GLY A 49 -46.99 42.56 4.55
C GLY A 49 -48.36 43.22 4.74
N THR A 50 -49.27 42.55 5.45
CA THR A 50 -50.57 43.12 5.84
C THR A 50 -50.38 44.11 7.00
N ARG A 51 -51.36 45.00 7.21
CA ARG A 51 -51.32 45.98 8.30
C ARG A 51 -51.14 45.33 9.68
N ASP A 52 -51.74 44.15 9.90
CA ASP A 52 -51.65 43.39 11.16
C ASP A 52 -50.27 42.79 11.45
N THR A 53 -49.38 42.73 10.45
CA THR A 53 -48.02 42.18 10.61
C THR A 53 -47.00 43.18 11.11
N HIS A 54 -47.39 44.45 11.27
CA HIS A 54 -46.55 45.54 11.78
C HIS A 54 -46.92 45.83 13.24
N GLU A 55 -45.92 46.09 14.11
CA GLU A 55 -46.18 46.39 15.53
C GLU A 55 -47.03 47.66 15.69
N SER A 56 -47.89 47.69 16.71
CA SER A 56 -48.82 48.80 16.99
C SER A 56 -48.13 50.14 17.24
N VAL A 57 -46.85 50.14 17.63
CA VAL A 57 -46.01 51.34 17.83
C VAL A 57 -45.69 52.04 16.50
N ALA A 58 -45.68 51.32 15.38
CA ALA A 58 -45.42 51.87 14.04
C ALA A 58 -46.67 52.46 13.34
N LEU A 59 -47.84 52.30 13.96
CA LEU A 59 -49.13 52.82 13.48
C LEU A 59 -49.51 54.14 14.18
N GLY A 60 -48.70 54.60 15.14
CA GLY A 60 -48.94 55.82 15.92
C GLY A 60 -48.49 57.07 15.17
N ASP A 61 -49.46 57.86 14.71
CA ASP A 61 -49.27 59.24 14.26
C ASP A 61 -48.70 60.11 15.39
N TYR A 62 -47.38 60.19 15.58
CA TYR A 62 -46.72 61.34 16.24
C TYR A 62 -45.19 61.22 16.13
N PHE A 63 -44.63 61.65 14.99
CA PHE A 63 -43.47 62.55 14.83
C PHE A 63 -42.89 62.42 13.41
N SER A 64 -43.03 63.51 12.63
CA SER A 64 -42.33 63.81 11.38
C SER A 64 -42.59 62.89 10.17
N THR A 65 -43.72 63.16 9.52
CA THR A 65 -43.98 62.92 8.11
C THR A 65 -42.91 63.58 7.21
N ALA A 66 -41.81 62.89 6.95
CA ALA A 66 -41.39 62.81 5.56
C ALA A 66 -42.43 61.92 4.88
N ILE A 67 -43.16 62.43 3.88
CA ILE A 67 -44.03 61.61 3.04
C ILE A 67 -43.11 60.63 2.32
N VAL A 68 -42.83 59.48 2.92
CA VAL A 68 -42.06 58.43 2.29
C VAL A 68 -42.99 57.79 1.27
N SER A 69 -42.82 58.15 0.00
CA SER A 69 -43.57 57.56 -1.11
C SER A 69 -43.06 56.19 -1.53
N HIS A 70 -41.85 55.82 -1.12
CA HIS A 70 -41.19 54.58 -1.54
C HIS A 70 -40.56 53.84 -0.36
N TRP A 71 -40.91 52.57 -0.19
CA TRP A 71 -40.33 51.68 0.80
C TRP A 71 -38.90 51.29 0.42
N ASP A 72 -38.00 51.38 1.40
CA ASP A 72 -36.61 50.92 1.31
C ASP A 72 -36.30 50.04 2.52
N SER A 73 -35.77 48.84 2.26
CA SER A 73 -35.39 47.87 3.30
C SER A 73 -34.41 48.48 4.30
N SER A 74 -33.45 49.29 3.85
CA SER A 74 -32.39 49.82 4.73
C SER A 74 -32.94 50.74 5.84
N GLN A 75 -34.00 51.52 5.52
CA GLN A 75 -34.59 52.53 6.41
C GLN A 75 -35.87 52.06 7.12
N HIS A 76 -36.62 51.12 6.53
CA HIS A 76 -37.96 50.73 6.98
C HIS A 76 -38.02 49.31 7.58
N SER A 77 -36.89 48.62 7.69
CA SER A 77 -36.78 47.32 8.36
C SER A 77 -35.76 47.36 9.51
N SER A 78 -36.01 46.53 10.53
CA SER A 78 -35.16 46.39 11.70
C SER A 78 -34.59 44.97 11.80
N GLU A 79 -33.40 44.85 12.39
CA GLU A 79 -32.70 43.57 12.58
C GLU A 79 -33.09 42.87 13.88
N TYR A 80 -33.31 41.56 13.79
CA TYR A 80 -33.61 40.68 14.92
C TYR A 80 -32.73 39.42 14.87
N PRO A 81 -32.53 38.68 15.98
CA PRO A 81 -31.90 37.36 15.96
C PRO A 81 -32.58 36.41 14.96
N THR A 82 -31.80 35.62 14.21
CA THR A 82 -32.39 34.64 13.28
C THR A 82 -33.17 33.56 14.04
N ASP A 83 -34.31 33.18 13.48
CA ASP A 83 -35.27 32.23 14.06
C ASP A 83 -35.51 31.02 13.15
N ALA A 84 -34.76 30.88 12.06
CA ALA A 84 -34.95 29.83 11.08
C ALA A 84 -33.58 29.31 10.60
N PHE A 85 -33.12 28.23 11.21
CA PHE A 85 -31.86 27.56 10.87
C PHE A 85 -31.92 26.07 11.22
N GLY A 86 -31.16 25.24 10.50
CA GLY A 86 -30.95 23.84 10.84
C GLY A 86 -30.91 22.90 9.64
N GLU A 87 -31.51 21.72 9.78
CA GLU A 87 -31.65 20.71 8.73
C GLU A 87 -33.08 20.67 8.20
N LEU A 88 -33.23 20.49 6.89
CA LEU A 88 -34.49 20.46 6.15
C LEU A 88 -34.72 19.05 5.61
N GLU A 89 -35.87 18.46 5.95
CA GLU A 89 -36.36 17.20 5.41
C GLU A 89 -37.63 17.46 4.56
N PHE A 90 -37.58 17.10 3.28
CA PHE A 90 -38.73 17.25 2.38
C PHE A 90 -39.67 16.06 2.53
N ALA A 91 -40.91 16.32 2.97
CA ALA A 91 -41.90 15.26 3.18
C ALA A 91 -42.26 14.55 1.86
N GLY A 92 -42.10 13.23 1.81
CA GLY A 92 -42.43 12.41 0.62
C GLY A 92 -41.33 12.32 -0.45
N ALA A 93 -40.18 12.97 -0.26
CA ALA A 93 -38.99 12.81 -1.09
C ALA A 93 -37.90 12.02 -0.34
N SER A 94 -36.80 11.65 -1.03
CA SER A 94 -35.67 10.87 -0.50
C SER A 94 -35.17 11.33 0.89
N LYS A 95 -34.59 10.41 1.69
CA LYS A 95 -33.96 10.64 3.02
C LYS A 95 -32.76 11.62 3.05
N ARG A 96 -32.59 12.52 2.06
CA ARG A 96 -31.51 13.52 2.04
C ARG A 96 -31.92 14.74 2.87
N HIS A 97 -31.08 15.09 3.83
CA HIS A 97 -31.23 16.30 4.62
C HIS A 97 -30.49 17.44 3.92
N SER A 98 -31.13 18.59 3.77
CA SER A 98 -30.48 19.82 3.27
C SER A 98 -30.23 20.77 4.43
N LYS A 99 -29.12 21.51 4.45
CA LYS A 99 -28.92 22.55 5.47
C LYS A 99 -29.66 23.82 5.07
N PHE A 100 -30.20 24.59 6.01
CA PHE A 100 -30.77 25.89 5.69
C PHE A 100 -30.46 26.94 6.76
N LEU A 101 -30.33 28.18 6.33
CA LEU A 101 -30.11 29.34 7.20
C LEU A 101 -30.87 30.55 6.66
N ARG A 102 -31.68 31.19 7.51
CA ARG A 102 -32.21 32.54 7.29
C ARG A 102 -31.21 33.58 7.77
N LEU A 103 -30.87 34.52 6.89
CA LEU A 103 -29.90 35.58 7.15
C LEU A 103 -30.34 36.89 6.52
N SER A 104 -29.92 38.02 7.09
CA SER A 104 -30.21 39.33 6.52
C SER A 104 -29.35 39.61 5.29
N TRP A 105 -29.90 40.34 4.32
CA TRP A 105 -29.22 40.67 3.06
C TRP A 105 -27.91 41.44 3.21
N ASP A 106 -27.62 42.04 4.36
CA ASP A 106 -26.41 42.79 4.70
C ASP A 106 -25.38 41.99 5.52
N THR A 107 -25.69 40.75 5.90
CA THR A 107 -24.81 39.87 6.67
C THR A 107 -23.42 39.77 6.01
N PRO A 108 -22.31 39.91 6.76
CA PRO A 108 -20.97 39.76 6.21
C PRO A 108 -20.73 38.36 5.61
N PRO A 109 -20.25 38.25 4.35
CA PRO A 109 -19.98 36.98 3.71
C PRO A 109 -18.97 36.06 4.43
N SER A 110 -18.05 36.63 5.21
CA SER A 110 -17.01 35.90 5.95
C SER A 110 -17.58 34.91 6.96
N ILE A 111 -18.64 35.31 7.65
CA ILE A 111 -19.35 34.48 8.64
C ILE A 111 -20.01 33.31 7.91
N VAL A 112 -20.66 33.58 6.77
CA VAL A 112 -21.38 32.58 5.98
C VAL A 112 -20.41 31.57 5.36
N TYR A 113 -19.26 32.02 4.84
CA TYR A 113 -18.23 31.12 4.29
C TYR A 113 -17.65 30.18 5.36
N THR A 114 -17.35 30.73 6.54
CA THR A 114 -16.86 29.93 7.69
C THR A 114 -17.93 28.93 8.14
N MET A 115 -19.19 29.32 8.15
CA MET A 115 -20.30 28.42 8.44
C MET A 115 -20.40 27.27 7.44
N MET A 116 -20.33 27.57 6.13
CA MET A 116 -20.41 26.56 5.07
C MET A 116 -19.25 25.54 5.13
N THR A 117 -18.03 26.01 5.36
CA THR A 117 -16.83 25.16 5.32
C THR A 117 -16.58 24.44 6.65
N ALA A 118 -16.61 25.15 7.78
CA ALA A 118 -16.28 24.59 9.09
C ALA A 118 -17.48 23.88 9.76
N HIS A 119 -18.69 24.43 9.67
CA HIS A 119 -19.86 23.89 10.38
C HIS A 119 -20.73 22.96 9.52
N TRP A 120 -20.95 23.27 8.24
CA TRP A 120 -21.65 22.37 7.33
C TRP A 120 -20.74 21.31 6.71
N GLY A 121 -19.41 21.44 6.87
CA GLY A 121 -18.43 20.47 6.37
C GLY A 121 -18.35 20.43 4.84
N LEU A 122 -18.70 21.52 4.16
CA LEU A 122 -18.57 21.60 2.70
C LEU A 122 -17.09 21.77 2.34
N PRO A 123 -16.55 20.96 1.41
CA PRO A 123 -15.17 21.13 0.96
C PRO A 123 -15.00 22.50 0.30
N PRO A 124 -13.88 23.21 0.53
CA PRO A 124 -13.62 24.49 -0.11
C PRO A 124 -13.60 24.32 -1.64
N PRO A 125 -14.28 25.20 -2.40
CA PRO A 125 -14.34 25.07 -3.85
C PRO A 125 -13.00 25.42 -4.49
N ASN A 126 -12.70 24.82 -5.64
CA ASN A 126 -11.64 25.32 -6.54
C ASN A 126 -12.16 26.37 -7.53
N LEU A 127 -13.48 26.37 -7.78
CA LEU A 127 -14.18 27.25 -8.70
C LEU A 127 -15.62 27.48 -8.21
N VAL A 128 -16.18 28.66 -8.47
CA VAL A 128 -17.60 28.94 -8.23
C VAL A 128 -18.27 29.26 -9.56
N VAL A 129 -19.37 28.57 -9.85
CA VAL A 129 -20.19 28.80 -11.05
C VAL A 129 -21.55 29.34 -10.64
N SER A 130 -21.84 30.58 -11.01
CA SER A 130 -23.10 31.25 -10.70
C SER A 130 -24.06 31.17 -11.89
N VAL A 131 -25.16 30.44 -11.72
CA VAL A 131 -26.19 30.31 -12.75
C VAL A 131 -27.29 31.31 -12.47
N VAL A 132 -27.40 32.33 -13.33
CA VAL A 132 -28.37 33.42 -13.20
C VAL A 132 -29.38 33.34 -14.33
N SER A 133 -30.66 33.20 -13.96
CA SER A 133 -31.79 33.17 -14.90
C SER A 133 -32.51 34.51 -14.92
N GLY A 134 -33.00 34.90 -16.11
CA GLY A 134 -33.90 36.05 -16.24
C GLY A 134 -35.22 35.86 -15.47
N GLU A 135 -35.88 36.98 -15.21
CA GLU A 135 -37.17 37.07 -14.52
C GLU A 135 -38.28 36.48 -15.40
N GLY A 136 -38.66 35.22 -15.17
CA GLY A 136 -39.78 34.63 -15.89
C GLY A 136 -39.92 33.12 -15.74
N ARG A 137 -41.15 32.62 -15.90
CA ARG A 137 -41.49 31.19 -15.88
C ARG A 137 -41.42 30.55 -17.28
N ALA A 138 -40.67 31.14 -18.20
CA ALA A 138 -40.54 30.65 -19.58
C ALA A 138 -39.94 29.23 -19.60
N LYS A 139 -40.48 28.35 -20.47
CA LYS A 139 -39.96 26.99 -20.62
C LYS A 139 -38.56 27.04 -21.23
N VAL A 140 -37.57 26.56 -20.47
CA VAL A 140 -36.19 26.39 -20.93
C VAL A 140 -36.14 25.43 -22.13
N LYS A 141 -35.42 25.83 -23.19
CA LYS A 141 -35.21 25.00 -24.40
C LYS A 141 -34.57 23.66 -24.03
N THR A 142 -34.87 22.61 -24.79
CA THR A 142 -34.40 21.24 -24.53
C THR A 142 -32.88 21.12 -24.58
N TRP A 143 -32.21 21.75 -25.55
CA TRP A 143 -30.76 21.72 -25.66
C TRP A 143 -30.06 22.39 -24.45
N VAL A 144 -30.59 23.52 -23.95
CA VAL A 144 -30.06 24.19 -22.75
C VAL A 144 -30.16 23.28 -21.53
N ARG A 145 -31.25 22.53 -21.42
CA ARG A 145 -31.41 21.54 -20.34
C ARG A 145 -30.37 20.44 -20.43
N GLU A 146 -30.02 19.99 -21.62
CA GLU A 146 -28.99 18.97 -21.81
C GLU A 146 -27.59 19.50 -21.47
N VAL A 147 -27.26 20.74 -21.85
CA VAL A 147 -26.01 21.40 -21.47
C VAL A 147 -25.88 21.53 -19.95
N LEU A 148 -26.96 21.91 -19.26
CA LEU A 148 -26.97 21.95 -17.79
C LEU A 148 -26.88 20.55 -17.17
N ARG A 149 -27.49 19.54 -17.79
CA ARG A 149 -27.54 18.16 -17.28
C ARG A 149 -26.21 17.43 -17.43
N GLN A 150 -25.62 17.48 -18.61
CA GLN A 150 -24.39 16.76 -18.94
C GLN A 150 -23.16 17.67 -18.79
N GLY A 151 -23.16 18.84 -19.42
CA GLY A 151 -22.01 19.75 -19.44
C GLY A 151 -21.68 20.35 -18.07
N LEU A 152 -22.61 21.11 -17.48
CA LEU A 152 -22.36 21.84 -16.22
C LEU A 152 -22.03 20.91 -15.04
N VAL A 153 -22.75 19.80 -14.90
CA VAL A 153 -22.53 18.86 -13.78
C VAL A 153 -21.19 18.14 -13.92
N LYS A 154 -20.83 17.71 -15.14
CA LYS A 154 -19.53 17.10 -15.45
C LYS A 154 -18.38 18.09 -15.22
N ALA A 155 -18.54 19.35 -15.64
CA ALA A 155 -17.58 20.42 -15.38
C ALA A 155 -17.40 20.65 -13.88
N SER A 156 -18.50 20.68 -13.11
CA SER A 156 -18.45 20.91 -11.66
C SER A 156 -17.84 19.74 -10.89
N GLN A 157 -18.09 18.50 -11.33
CA GLN A 157 -17.52 17.30 -10.73
C GLN A 157 -16.00 17.21 -10.95
N SER A 158 -15.54 17.48 -12.18
CA SER A 158 -14.13 17.40 -12.54
C SER A 158 -13.28 18.47 -11.84
N THR A 159 -13.83 19.68 -11.70
CA THR A 159 -13.14 20.82 -11.07
C THR A 159 -13.30 20.86 -9.54
N GLY A 160 -14.35 20.23 -8.99
CA GLY A 160 -14.74 20.44 -7.60
C GLY A 160 -15.37 21.82 -7.37
N ALA A 161 -16.17 22.29 -8.34
CA ALA A 161 -16.81 23.60 -8.28
C ALA A 161 -18.08 23.61 -7.43
N TRP A 162 -18.36 24.75 -6.81
CA TRP A 162 -19.68 25.04 -6.24
C TRP A 162 -20.60 25.65 -7.29
N ILE A 163 -21.84 25.15 -7.35
CA ILE A 163 -22.89 25.71 -8.21
C ILE A 163 -23.79 26.59 -7.36
N LEU A 164 -23.81 27.90 -7.62
CA LEU A 164 -24.70 28.87 -6.98
C LEU A 164 -25.89 29.20 -7.87
N THR A 165 -27.10 29.16 -7.31
CA THR A 165 -28.34 29.44 -8.05
C THR A 165 -29.48 29.84 -7.12
N GLY A 166 -30.66 30.16 -7.67
CA GLY A 166 -31.81 30.71 -6.96
C GLY A 166 -32.47 29.80 -5.91
N GLY A 167 -32.15 28.50 -5.86
CA GLY A 167 -32.68 27.54 -4.86
C GLY A 167 -34.18 27.25 -4.90
N LEU A 168 -34.97 28.10 -5.58
CA LEU A 168 -36.40 27.91 -5.83
C LEU A 168 -36.62 26.98 -7.02
N ARG A 169 -37.71 26.21 -6.97
CA ARG A 169 -38.11 25.24 -8.01
C ARG A 169 -38.75 25.91 -9.24
N GLU A 170 -38.08 26.92 -9.79
CA GLU A 170 -38.55 27.71 -10.94
C GLU A 170 -37.47 27.84 -12.02
N GLY A 171 -37.89 28.00 -13.28
CA GLY A 171 -37.02 28.32 -14.42
C GLY A 171 -35.80 27.40 -14.56
N VAL A 172 -34.63 28.01 -14.72
CA VAL A 172 -33.33 27.32 -14.84
C VAL A 172 -32.92 26.66 -13.52
N GLY A 173 -33.27 27.23 -12.36
CA GLY A 173 -32.93 26.68 -11.05
C GLY A 173 -33.46 25.27 -10.84
N ARG A 174 -34.67 24.99 -11.35
CA ARG A 174 -35.24 23.64 -11.37
C ARG A 174 -34.45 22.67 -12.27
N CYS A 175 -34.02 23.11 -13.45
CA CYS A 175 -33.25 22.26 -14.37
C CYS A 175 -31.88 21.91 -13.79
N VAL A 176 -31.23 22.85 -13.09
CA VAL A 176 -29.97 22.59 -12.37
C VAL A 176 -30.18 21.60 -11.22
N GLY A 177 -31.27 21.75 -10.46
CA GLY A 177 -31.63 20.80 -9.40
C GLY A 177 -31.86 19.38 -9.94
N GLU A 178 -32.65 19.24 -11.01
CA GLU A 178 -32.89 17.96 -11.68
C GLU A 178 -31.58 17.34 -12.22
N ALA A 179 -30.69 18.15 -12.81
CA ALA A 179 -29.38 17.73 -13.29
C ALA A 179 -28.48 17.16 -12.18
N VAL A 180 -28.36 17.87 -11.05
CA VAL A 180 -27.57 17.44 -9.90
C VAL A 180 -28.13 16.16 -9.28
N ARG A 181 -29.46 16.01 -9.24
CA ARG A 181 -30.12 14.79 -8.79
C ARG A 181 -29.82 13.61 -9.70
N ASP A 182 -30.02 13.76 -11.00
CA ASP A 182 -29.84 12.69 -11.97
C ASP A 182 -28.39 12.16 -11.95
N HIS A 183 -27.41 13.07 -11.82
CA HIS A 183 -26.02 12.70 -11.60
C HIS A 183 -25.79 12.01 -10.26
N ALA A 184 -26.35 12.54 -9.17
CA ALA A 184 -26.23 11.91 -7.85
C ALA A 184 -26.86 10.50 -7.79
N THR A 185 -27.86 10.20 -8.63
CA THR A 185 -28.41 8.85 -8.78
C THR A 185 -27.58 7.95 -9.70
N ALA A 186 -26.87 8.52 -10.68
CA ALA A 186 -26.04 7.77 -11.62
C ALA A 186 -24.60 7.54 -11.10
N ALA A 187 -24.08 8.42 -10.25
CA ALA A 187 -22.74 8.34 -9.70
C ALA A 187 -22.64 7.24 -8.65
N SER A 188 -21.58 6.42 -8.74
CA SER A 188 -21.25 5.46 -7.68
C SER A 188 -20.89 6.18 -6.38
N SER A 189 -21.18 5.56 -5.24
CA SER A 189 -20.88 6.07 -3.89
C SER A 189 -19.38 6.29 -3.62
N VAL A 190 -18.50 6.02 -4.60
CA VAL A 190 -17.03 6.03 -4.54
C VAL A 190 -16.43 7.25 -5.25
N SER A 191 -17.25 8.15 -5.82
CA SER A 191 -16.71 9.37 -6.47
C SER A 191 -16.14 10.37 -5.43
N LEU A 192 -14.83 10.66 -5.54
CA LEU A 192 -14.08 11.56 -4.65
C LEU A 192 -14.61 12.99 -4.62
N ASN A 193 -15.20 13.47 -5.73
CA ASN A 193 -15.69 14.85 -5.87
C ASN A 193 -17.21 14.86 -5.99
N LYS A 194 -17.91 15.05 -4.88
CA LYS A 194 -19.37 15.23 -4.87
C LYS A 194 -19.72 16.64 -5.35
N VAL A 195 -20.61 16.76 -6.32
CA VAL A 195 -21.08 18.07 -6.84
C VAL A 195 -21.86 18.80 -5.76
N VAL A 196 -21.40 20.00 -5.36
CA VAL A 196 -22.03 20.84 -4.34
C VAL A 196 -22.89 21.92 -5.02
N ALA A 197 -24.20 21.86 -4.79
CA ALA A 197 -25.16 22.85 -5.29
C ALA A 197 -25.78 23.60 -4.11
N LEU A 198 -25.70 24.93 -4.15
CA LEU A 198 -26.18 25.85 -3.12
C LEU A 198 -27.31 26.73 -3.67
N GLY A 199 -28.42 26.78 -2.93
CA GLY A 199 -29.57 27.62 -3.25
C GLY A 199 -29.56 28.92 -2.46
N ILE A 200 -29.42 30.07 -3.13
CA ILE A 200 -29.58 31.40 -2.54
C ILE A 200 -30.94 31.92 -2.95
N ALA A 201 -31.90 31.89 -2.02
CA ALA A 201 -33.30 32.22 -2.28
C ALA A 201 -33.78 33.37 -1.38
N PRO A 202 -34.64 34.27 -1.88
CA PRO A 202 -35.26 35.30 -1.05
C PRO A 202 -36.31 34.72 -0.11
N TRP A 203 -36.19 34.99 1.20
CA TRP A 203 -37.10 34.53 2.25
C TRP A 203 -38.56 35.02 2.04
N GLY A 204 -38.71 36.21 1.45
CA GLY A 204 -39.99 36.81 1.09
C GLY A 204 -40.88 35.93 0.20
N LEU A 205 -40.25 35.12 -0.66
CA LEU A 205 -40.92 34.31 -1.70
C LEU A 205 -41.12 32.84 -1.33
N VAL A 206 -40.44 32.34 -0.29
CA VAL A 206 -40.52 30.92 0.08
C VAL A 206 -41.94 30.56 0.54
N HIS A 207 -42.59 29.70 -0.22
CA HIS A 207 -43.91 29.17 0.14
C HIS A 207 -43.83 28.29 1.41
N ASN A 208 -44.86 28.30 2.27
CA ASN A 208 -44.89 27.55 3.55
C ASN A 208 -43.71 27.85 4.50
N ARG A 209 -43.08 29.02 4.40
CA ARG A 209 -41.93 29.42 5.23
C ARG A 209 -42.18 29.34 6.75
N GLN A 210 -43.44 29.39 7.19
CA GLN A 210 -43.82 29.22 8.60
C GLN A 210 -43.38 27.86 9.17
N GLN A 211 -43.27 26.82 8.33
CA GLN A 211 -42.81 25.48 8.75
C GLN A 211 -41.31 25.44 9.11
N LEU A 212 -40.55 26.47 8.73
CA LEU A 212 -39.11 26.57 8.93
C LEU A 212 -38.73 27.43 10.14
N VAL A 213 -39.70 28.13 10.74
CA VAL A 213 -39.46 29.05 11.86
C VAL A 213 -39.45 28.28 13.17
N ASN A 214 -38.28 28.24 13.81
CA ASN A 214 -38.08 27.73 15.16
C ASN A 214 -36.88 28.45 15.82
N PRO A 215 -37.09 29.27 16.87
CA PRO A 215 -36.02 30.01 17.54
C PRO A 215 -34.88 29.16 18.09
N GLN A 216 -35.14 27.88 18.42
CA GLN A 216 -34.12 26.96 18.92
C GLN A 216 -33.37 26.21 17.80
N GLY A 217 -33.75 26.45 16.53
CA GLY A 217 -33.28 25.68 15.38
C GLY A 217 -34.06 24.37 15.20
N SER A 218 -34.04 23.83 13.98
CA SER A 218 -34.79 22.62 13.62
C SER A 218 -33.89 21.54 13.03
N PHE A 219 -33.84 20.36 13.65
CA PHE A 219 -32.96 19.26 13.26
C PHE A 219 -33.69 17.90 13.24
N PRO A 220 -34.58 17.60 12.28
CA PRO A 220 -34.87 18.36 11.05
C PRO A 220 -36.24 19.08 11.04
N ALA A 221 -36.32 20.20 10.29
CA ALA A 221 -37.57 20.85 9.89
C ALA A 221 -38.24 20.05 8.76
N ARG A 222 -39.47 19.59 8.98
CA ARG A 222 -40.25 18.92 7.94
C ARG A 222 -40.97 19.94 7.06
N TYR A 223 -40.60 19.99 5.79
CA TYR A 223 -41.19 20.87 4.80
C TYR A 223 -42.10 20.10 3.84
N TYR A 224 -43.38 20.43 3.87
CA TYR A 224 -44.40 19.81 3.02
C TYR A 224 -44.59 20.63 1.74
N PHE A 225 -44.24 20.03 0.60
CA PHE A 225 -44.53 20.60 -0.71
C PHE A 225 -45.83 19.98 -1.27
N GLN A 226 -46.85 20.79 -1.53
CA GLN A 226 -48.07 20.37 -2.23
C GLN A 226 -48.05 20.92 -3.65
N ASN A 227 -48.27 20.06 -4.65
CA ASN A 227 -48.10 20.38 -6.07
C ASN A 227 -49.33 21.13 -6.67
N THR A 228 -50.10 21.84 -5.85
CA THR A 228 -51.50 22.20 -6.11
C THR A 228 -51.71 23.56 -6.79
N SER A 229 -50.69 24.43 -6.92
CA SER A 229 -50.80 25.66 -7.73
C SER A 229 -49.53 25.91 -8.55
N ARG A 230 -49.71 26.28 -9.82
CA ARG A 230 -48.61 26.70 -10.73
C ARG A 230 -47.93 28.01 -10.28
N ASP A 231 -48.42 28.63 -9.21
CA ASP A 231 -48.02 29.95 -8.73
C ASP A 231 -47.16 29.97 -7.44
N SER A 232 -46.84 28.81 -6.86
CA SER A 232 -46.08 28.74 -5.59
C SER A 232 -44.57 28.58 -5.78
N CYS A 233 -43.78 29.53 -5.26
CA CYS A 233 -42.31 29.46 -5.24
C CYS A 233 -41.82 28.55 -4.09
N CYS A 234 -41.75 27.25 -4.34
CA CYS A 234 -41.27 26.25 -3.36
C CYS A 234 -39.74 26.07 -3.42
N LEU A 235 -39.12 25.67 -2.30
CA LEU A 235 -37.72 25.22 -2.27
C LEU A 235 -37.56 23.91 -3.06
N ASP A 236 -36.43 23.77 -3.76
CA ASP A 236 -36.13 22.59 -4.59
C ASP A 236 -35.37 21.53 -3.79
N ASN A 237 -35.86 20.29 -3.71
CA ASN A 237 -35.27 19.25 -2.87
C ASN A 237 -33.88 18.72 -3.29
N ASN A 238 -33.34 19.17 -4.41
CA ASN A 238 -32.09 18.64 -4.98
C ASN A 238 -30.82 19.38 -4.56
N TYR A 239 -30.94 20.49 -3.80
CA TYR A 239 -29.80 21.27 -3.30
C TYR A 239 -29.26 20.73 -1.97
N GLN A 240 -27.98 20.95 -1.70
CA GLN A 240 -27.35 20.48 -0.45
C GLN A 240 -27.55 21.47 0.70
N ALA A 241 -27.57 22.76 0.40
CA ALA A 241 -27.83 23.79 1.38
C ALA A 241 -28.55 25.02 0.80
N PHE A 242 -29.29 25.72 1.66
CA PHE A 242 -30.04 26.93 1.36
C PHE A 242 -29.60 28.12 2.20
N LEU A 243 -29.31 29.23 1.54
CA LEU A 243 -29.17 30.55 2.13
C LEU A 243 -30.43 31.35 1.82
N LEU A 244 -31.25 31.57 2.84
CA LEU A 244 -32.52 32.27 2.75
C LEU A 244 -32.30 33.73 3.13
N VAL A 245 -32.18 34.59 2.11
CA VAL A 245 -31.83 36.01 2.27
C VAL A 245 -33.08 36.81 2.59
N ASP A 246 -33.02 37.61 3.65
CA ASP A 246 -34.14 38.37 4.18
C ASP A 246 -33.88 39.87 4.12
N ASP A 247 -34.70 40.56 3.32
CA ASP A 247 -34.73 42.01 3.17
C ASP A 247 -35.96 42.64 3.86
N GLY A 248 -36.75 41.83 4.58
CA GLY A 248 -37.98 42.28 5.24
C GLY A 248 -39.17 42.41 4.28
N SER A 249 -39.02 42.08 3.00
CA SER A 249 -40.14 42.02 2.04
C SER A 249 -40.86 40.67 2.07
N VAL A 250 -42.11 40.67 1.59
CA VAL A 250 -42.99 39.50 1.49
C VAL A 250 -43.56 39.45 0.09
N GLY A 251 -43.41 38.31 -0.58
CA GLY A 251 -43.90 38.09 -1.94
C GLY A 251 -43.15 38.85 -3.05
N ARG A 252 -42.05 39.55 -2.72
CA ARG A 252 -41.21 40.31 -3.66
C ARG A 252 -39.84 39.66 -3.81
N ARG A 253 -39.21 39.82 -4.99
CA ARG A 253 -37.79 39.51 -5.22
C ARG A 253 -36.97 40.72 -4.74
N GLY A 254 -35.83 40.49 -4.09
CA GLY A 254 -35.09 41.56 -3.44
C GLY A 254 -34.08 41.04 -2.42
N GLY A 255 -32.91 41.67 -2.37
CA GLY A 255 -31.83 41.38 -1.42
C GLY A 255 -30.91 40.21 -1.80
N GLU A 256 -31.40 39.18 -2.49
CA GLU A 256 -30.60 37.98 -2.79
C GLU A 256 -29.48 38.24 -3.81
N ALA A 257 -29.72 39.12 -4.79
CA ALA A 257 -28.74 39.44 -5.83
C ALA A 257 -27.54 40.21 -5.25
N GLY A 258 -27.80 41.21 -4.40
CA GLY A 258 -26.76 42.00 -3.73
C GLY A 258 -25.95 41.17 -2.73
N PHE A 259 -26.61 40.32 -1.95
CA PHE A 259 -25.91 39.39 -1.05
C PHE A 259 -25.06 38.38 -1.82
N ARG A 260 -25.62 37.79 -2.88
CA ARG A 260 -24.92 36.82 -3.74
C ARG A 260 -23.64 37.41 -4.33
N ALA A 261 -23.69 38.61 -4.89
CA ALA A 261 -22.51 39.26 -5.47
C ALA A 261 -21.38 39.46 -4.43
N ARG A 262 -21.72 39.91 -3.21
CA ARG A 262 -20.72 40.06 -2.12
C ARG A 262 -20.19 38.72 -1.63
N LEU A 263 -21.02 37.68 -1.60
CA LEU A 263 -20.59 36.33 -1.23
C LEU A 263 -19.64 35.74 -2.27
N GLU A 264 -19.97 35.90 -3.56
CA GLU A 264 -19.12 35.50 -4.66
C GLU A 264 -17.77 36.24 -4.58
N ASP A 265 -17.76 37.55 -4.31
CA ASP A 265 -16.53 38.35 -4.16
C ASP A 265 -15.64 37.87 -3.03
N TYR A 266 -16.24 37.61 -1.88
CA TYR A 266 -15.52 37.10 -0.74
C TYR A 266 -14.91 35.71 -1.02
N ILE A 267 -15.68 34.80 -1.63
CA ILE A 267 -15.17 33.46 -1.95
C ILE A 267 -14.01 33.57 -2.93
N SER A 268 -14.08 34.46 -3.92
CA SER A 268 -13.04 34.62 -4.93
C SER A 268 -11.67 34.90 -4.31
N HIS A 269 -11.57 35.79 -3.32
CA HIS A 269 -10.33 36.11 -2.61
C HIS A 269 -9.79 34.96 -1.74
N HIS A 270 -10.65 34.04 -1.32
CA HIS A 270 -10.31 32.91 -0.44
C HIS A 270 -10.01 31.62 -1.20
N LEU A 271 -10.25 31.56 -2.51
CA LEU A 271 -9.85 30.42 -3.34
C LEU A 271 -8.33 30.26 -3.27
N THR A 272 -7.88 29.04 -2.98
CA THR A 272 -6.49 28.66 -2.69
C THR A 272 -5.50 29.10 -3.78
N ILE A 273 -5.99 29.29 -5.00
CA ILE A 273 -5.24 29.73 -6.18
C ILE A 273 -4.74 31.18 -6.02
N ILE A 274 -5.38 32.02 -5.17
CA ILE A 274 -5.01 33.43 -4.99
C ILE A 274 -3.99 33.66 -3.86
N LYS A 275 -3.70 32.67 -3.00
CA LYS A 275 -2.67 32.84 -1.97
C LYS A 275 -1.23 32.92 -2.50
N SER A 276 -0.96 32.46 -3.74
CA SER A 276 0.33 32.77 -4.41
C SER A 276 0.32 34.12 -5.13
N LEU A 277 -0.81 34.84 -5.12
CA LEU A 277 -1.03 36.10 -5.83
C LEU A 277 -1.21 37.30 -4.89
N SER A 278 -1.09 37.13 -3.56
CA SER A 278 -1.30 38.20 -2.57
C SER A 278 -0.06 39.03 -2.25
N ASN A 279 0.86 39.18 -3.20
CA ASN A 279 1.91 40.20 -3.16
C ASN A 279 1.79 41.06 -4.42
N ILE A 280 0.77 41.90 -4.51
CA ILE A 280 0.72 43.20 -5.20
C ILE A 280 -0.66 43.79 -4.89
N ALA A 281 -0.68 44.88 -4.13
CA ALA A 281 -1.86 45.68 -3.86
C ALA A 281 -2.03 46.76 -4.94
N LEU A 282 -3.26 47.05 -5.37
CA LEU A 282 -3.81 48.40 -5.21
C LEU A 282 -5.33 48.49 -5.46
N GLU A 283 -5.89 49.45 -4.74
CA GLU A 283 -7.24 49.97 -4.63
C GLU A 283 -7.85 50.59 -5.90
N GLN A 284 -9.19 50.70 -5.83
CA GLN A 284 -10.08 51.67 -6.50
C GLN A 284 -10.27 51.56 -8.02
N CYS A 285 -11.41 50.97 -8.42
CA CYS A 285 -12.29 51.52 -9.46
C CYS A 285 -13.66 50.80 -9.52
N LEU A 286 -14.72 51.57 -9.24
CA LEU A 286 -16.16 51.37 -9.53
C LEU A 286 -16.96 50.28 -8.76
N PRO A 287 -18.21 50.57 -8.30
CA PRO A 287 -18.82 49.83 -7.19
C PRO A 287 -19.56 48.53 -7.52
N ASN A 288 -19.54 48.02 -8.76
CA ASN A 288 -20.45 46.91 -9.11
C ASN A 288 -19.84 45.71 -9.84
N TRP A 289 -18.56 45.73 -10.23
CA TRP A 289 -17.97 44.60 -10.96
C TRP A 289 -16.47 44.47 -10.66
N SER A 290 -16.16 43.97 -9.47
CA SER A 290 -14.82 43.46 -9.12
C SER A 290 -14.89 41.95 -8.95
N SER A 291 -13.87 41.27 -9.50
CA SER A 291 -13.50 39.87 -9.19
C SER A 291 -14.11 38.77 -10.06
N TYR A 292 -13.44 37.61 -10.04
CA TYR A 292 -13.51 36.49 -10.97
C TYR A 292 -14.86 35.74 -10.99
N TYR A 293 -15.86 36.22 -11.73
CA TYR A 293 -17.14 35.49 -11.90
C TYR A 293 -17.34 34.93 -13.29
N PHE A 294 -17.74 33.66 -13.34
CA PHE A 294 -18.53 33.17 -14.46
C PHE A 294 -20.01 33.34 -14.09
N HIS A 295 -20.59 34.48 -14.48
CA HIS A 295 -22.04 34.59 -14.54
C HIS A 295 -22.52 33.92 -15.82
N LEU A 296 -23.02 32.70 -15.72
CA LEU A 296 -23.76 32.10 -16.82
C LEU A 296 -25.11 32.82 -16.89
N HIS A 297 -25.19 33.90 -17.66
CA HIS A 297 -26.43 34.63 -17.83
C HIS A 297 -27.29 33.95 -18.90
N LEU A 298 -28.21 33.10 -18.46
CA LEU A 298 -29.25 32.52 -19.30
C LEU A 298 -30.40 33.51 -19.42
N SER A 299 -30.26 34.48 -20.32
CA SER A 299 -31.33 35.42 -20.62
C SER A 299 -32.39 34.76 -21.51
N ILE A 300 -33.58 34.55 -20.95
CA ILE A 300 -34.79 34.09 -21.65
C ILE A 300 -35.83 35.23 -21.58
N SER A 301 -35.49 36.40 -22.14
CA SER A 301 -36.32 37.62 -22.38
C SER A 301 -36.86 38.36 -21.12
N PRO A 302 -37.20 39.68 -21.15
CA PRO A 302 -37.34 40.67 -22.26
C PRO A 302 -36.12 41.63 -22.37
N PRO A 303 -36.10 42.74 -23.16
CA PRO A 303 -34.86 43.37 -23.61
C PRO A 303 -34.13 44.10 -22.48
N ILE A 304 -32.84 43.81 -22.34
CA ILE A 304 -31.91 44.57 -21.51
C ILE A 304 -31.87 46.01 -22.06
N PRO A 305 -31.96 47.05 -21.23
CA PRO A 305 -31.82 48.44 -21.67
C PRO A 305 -30.54 48.64 -22.50
N CYS A 306 -30.62 49.35 -23.64
CA CYS A 306 -29.49 49.53 -24.56
C CYS A 306 -28.22 50.09 -23.87
N SER A 307 -28.37 50.90 -22.81
CA SER A 307 -27.24 51.44 -22.03
C SER A 307 -26.47 50.35 -21.27
N GLN A 308 -27.15 49.36 -20.70
CA GLN A 308 -26.52 48.22 -20.03
C GLN A 308 -25.85 47.30 -21.04
N VAL A 309 -26.49 47.04 -22.20
CA VAL A 309 -25.88 46.24 -23.27
C VAL A 309 -24.60 46.90 -23.80
N LEU A 310 -24.59 48.23 -23.94
CA LEU A 310 -23.40 48.96 -24.37
C LEU A 310 -22.26 48.86 -23.34
N SER A 311 -22.57 48.96 -22.04
CA SER A 311 -21.59 48.80 -20.96
C SER A 311 -20.99 47.39 -20.91
N ILE A 312 -21.80 46.36 -21.20
CA ILE A 312 -21.36 44.97 -21.29
C ILE A 312 -20.46 44.81 -22.53
N TYR A 313 -20.88 45.37 -23.68
CA TYR A 313 -20.15 45.30 -24.94
C TYR A 313 -18.81 46.06 -24.93
N LEU A 314 -18.58 46.99 -24.01
CA LEU A 314 -17.26 47.61 -23.82
C LEU A 314 -16.21 46.61 -23.32
N ASN A 315 -16.64 45.52 -22.66
CA ASN A 315 -15.79 44.46 -22.13
C ASN A 315 -15.90 43.18 -22.97
N ARG A 316 -15.72 43.27 -24.30
CA ARG A 316 -15.91 42.13 -25.22
C ARG A 316 -15.05 40.92 -24.89
N ASP A 317 -13.85 41.16 -24.37
CA ASP A 317 -12.87 40.11 -24.07
C ASP A 317 -13.26 39.23 -22.86
N LEU A 318 -14.23 39.68 -22.05
CA LEU A 318 -14.80 38.92 -20.92
C LEU A 318 -16.09 38.16 -21.28
N ILE A 319 -16.52 38.22 -22.55
CA ILE A 319 -17.79 37.65 -23.01
C ILE A 319 -17.51 36.48 -23.94
N THR A 320 -18.06 35.33 -23.58
CA THR A 320 -18.07 34.15 -24.44
C THR A 320 -19.50 33.73 -24.77
N VAL A 321 -19.77 33.49 -26.04
CA VAL A 321 -21.09 33.07 -26.54
C VAL A 321 -21.04 31.59 -26.85
N TYR A 322 -21.87 30.79 -26.18
CA TYR A 322 -22.00 29.37 -26.43
C TYR A 322 -23.02 29.12 -27.55
N HIS A 323 -22.58 28.45 -28.63
CA HIS A 323 -23.41 28.19 -29.80
C HIS A 323 -23.93 26.74 -29.78
N GLY A 324 -25.12 26.54 -29.19
CA GLY A 324 -25.69 25.21 -28.97
C GLY A 324 -26.07 24.39 -30.22
N GLU A 325 -25.87 24.91 -31.43
CA GLU A 325 -26.04 24.16 -32.70
C GLU A 325 -24.71 23.64 -33.27
N GLN A 326 -23.57 24.22 -32.87
CA GLN A 326 -22.23 23.86 -33.35
C GLN A 326 -21.39 23.12 -32.30
N GLU A 327 -21.61 23.42 -31.02
CA GLU A 327 -20.87 22.84 -29.90
C GLU A 327 -21.74 21.82 -29.16
N GLY A 328 -21.20 20.63 -28.88
CA GLY A 328 -21.92 19.60 -28.15
C GLY A 328 -22.06 19.94 -26.65
N PRO A 329 -22.99 19.31 -25.93
CA PRO A 329 -23.10 19.46 -24.47
C PRO A 329 -21.86 18.95 -23.72
N ASP A 330 -21.09 18.04 -24.34
CA ASP A 330 -19.83 17.52 -23.80
C ASP A 330 -18.68 18.53 -23.88
N ASP A 331 -18.75 19.51 -24.78
CA ASP A 331 -17.70 20.52 -24.98
C ASP A 331 -17.86 21.73 -24.05
N PHE A 332 -18.96 21.80 -23.29
CA PHE A 332 -19.26 22.92 -22.41
C PHE A 332 -18.17 23.18 -21.35
N ASP A 333 -17.52 22.12 -20.85
CA ASP A 333 -16.40 22.24 -19.93
C ASP A 333 -15.17 22.90 -20.58
N THR A 334 -14.90 22.60 -21.85
CA THR A 334 -13.84 23.22 -22.65
C THR A 334 -14.13 24.69 -22.95
N VAL A 335 -15.38 25.03 -23.27
CA VAL A 335 -15.81 26.42 -23.53
C VAL A 335 -15.72 27.25 -22.25
N LEU A 336 -16.15 26.71 -21.11
CA LEU A 336 -16.01 27.36 -19.80
C LEU A 336 -14.53 27.64 -19.47
N LEU A 337 -13.66 26.68 -19.76
CA LEU A 337 -12.21 26.82 -19.61
C LEU A 337 -11.63 27.90 -20.52
N LYS A 338 -11.96 27.87 -21.81
CA LYS A 338 -11.54 28.87 -22.79
C LYS A 338 -11.96 30.27 -22.38
N ALA A 339 -13.16 30.41 -21.85
CA ALA A 339 -13.69 31.69 -21.40
C ALA A 339 -12.93 32.24 -20.18
N LEU A 340 -12.57 31.39 -19.22
CA LEU A 340 -11.83 31.80 -18.03
C LEU A 340 -10.37 32.12 -18.33
N VAL A 341 -9.75 31.34 -19.21
CA VAL A 341 -8.42 31.59 -19.75
C VAL A 341 -8.39 32.90 -20.55
N GLY A 342 -9.39 33.14 -21.41
CA GLY A 342 -9.53 34.40 -22.14
C GLY A 342 -9.60 35.61 -21.20
N ALA A 343 -10.37 35.50 -20.12
CA ALA A 343 -10.50 36.55 -19.12
C ALA A 343 -9.23 36.80 -18.28
N SER A 344 -8.38 35.79 -18.06
CA SER A 344 -7.14 35.96 -17.29
C SER A 344 -6.05 36.71 -18.05
N LYS A 345 -6.00 36.60 -19.39
CA LYS A 345 -4.99 37.25 -20.25
C LYS A 345 -4.86 38.76 -20.06
N GLN A 346 -5.93 39.45 -19.66
CA GLN A 346 -5.98 40.91 -19.60
C GLN A 346 -5.56 41.49 -18.22
N ARG A 347 -5.47 40.66 -17.17
CA ARG A 347 -5.18 41.13 -15.79
C ARG A 347 -3.70 41.08 -15.39
N VAL A 348 -2.85 40.42 -16.17
CA VAL A 348 -1.45 40.20 -15.78
C VAL A 348 -0.59 41.40 -16.14
N SER A 349 0.09 41.94 -15.13
CA SER A 349 1.15 42.96 -15.24
C SER A 349 2.29 42.49 -16.15
N SER A 350 2.94 43.44 -16.83
CA SER A 350 3.86 43.31 -17.97
C SER A 350 5.12 42.41 -17.81
N GLU A 351 5.32 41.66 -16.72
CA GLU A 351 6.57 40.94 -16.42
C GLU A 351 6.47 39.40 -16.34
N ALA A 352 5.28 38.81 -16.12
CA ALA A 352 5.09 37.35 -16.09
C ALA A 352 4.47 36.83 -17.39
N SER A 353 4.84 35.63 -17.85
CA SER A 353 4.25 35.07 -19.07
C SER A 353 2.73 34.92 -18.90
N PRO A 354 1.90 35.39 -19.85
CA PRO A 354 0.44 35.34 -19.69
C PRO A 354 -0.11 33.90 -19.63
N TYR A 355 0.66 32.93 -20.14
CA TYR A 355 0.26 31.52 -20.29
C TYR A 355 0.51 30.66 -19.04
N THR A 356 1.36 31.09 -18.10
CA THR A 356 1.65 30.32 -16.86
C THR A 356 0.42 30.12 -15.99
N GLU A 357 -0.45 31.13 -15.90
CA GLU A 357 -1.71 31.04 -15.16
C GLU A 357 -2.71 30.10 -15.84
N GLU A 358 -2.76 30.12 -17.18
CA GLU A 358 -3.59 29.20 -17.97
C GLU A 358 -3.15 27.76 -17.73
N LEU A 359 -1.84 27.53 -17.68
CA LEU A 359 -1.29 26.21 -17.43
C LEU A 359 -1.58 25.74 -16.00
N LYS A 360 -1.41 26.61 -15.00
CA LYS A 360 -1.71 26.29 -13.60
C LYS A 360 -3.18 25.94 -13.40
N LEU A 361 -4.08 26.68 -14.04
CA LEU A 361 -5.52 26.37 -14.04
C LEU A 361 -5.79 25.01 -14.68
N ALA A 362 -5.25 24.75 -15.88
CA ALA A 362 -5.41 23.47 -16.55
C ALA A 362 -4.90 22.29 -15.70
N VAL A 363 -3.73 22.46 -15.04
CA VAL A 363 -3.18 21.50 -14.08
C VAL A 363 -4.15 21.32 -12.94
N THR A 364 -4.61 22.39 -12.27
CA THR A 364 -5.52 22.29 -11.11
C THR A 364 -6.80 21.51 -11.45
N TRP A 365 -7.32 21.64 -12.67
CA TRP A 365 -8.57 21.03 -13.11
C TRP A 365 -8.40 19.66 -13.78
N ASN A 366 -7.17 19.15 -13.84
CA ASN A 366 -6.84 17.86 -14.41
C ASN A 366 -7.30 17.71 -15.89
N ARG A 367 -7.25 18.78 -16.68
CA ARG A 367 -7.63 18.79 -18.11
C ARG A 367 -6.41 18.85 -19.02
N VAL A 368 -5.78 17.70 -19.15
CA VAL A 368 -4.56 17.50 -19.96
C VAL A 368 -4.85 17.63 -21.45
N ASP A 369 -6.06 17.24 -21.87
CA ASP A 369 -6.55 17.36 -23.24
C ASP A 369 -6.47 18.81 -23.73
N ILE A 370 -7.01 19.75 -22.93
CA ILE A 370 -7.01 21.19 -23.25
C ILE A 370 -5.61 21.77 -23.18
N ALA A 371 -4.85 21.41 -22.15
CA ALA A 371 -3.45 21.85 -22.07
C ALA A 371 -2.67 21.39 -23.31
N LYS A 372 -2.83 20.13 -23.73
CA LYS A 372 -2.14 19.60 -24.91
C LYS A 372 -2.59 20.29 -26.20
N SER A 373 -3.89 20.54 -26.36
CA SER A 373 -4.49 21.07 -27.60
C SER A 373 -4.49 22.59 -27.72
N GLU A 374 -4.17 23.35 -26.67
CA GLU A 374 -4.19 24.82 -26.72
C GLU A 374 -2.83 25.40 -26.27
N LEU A 375 -2.22 24.84 -25.22
CA LEU A 375 -0.97 25.35 -24.65
C LEU A 375 0.29 24.71 -25.27
N PHE A 376 0.18 23.47 -25.76
CA PHE A 376 1.30 22.71 -26.32
C PHE A 376 1.16 22.39 -27.82
N ASN A 377 0.39 23.19 -28.57
CA ASN A 377 0.24 23.05 -30.02
C ASN A 377 1.46 23.46 -30.87
N GLY A 378 2.53 23.97 -30.25
CA GLY A 378 3.77 24.39 -30.92
C GLY A 378 3.91 25.89 -31.14
N ASP A 379 2.84 26.67 -30.95
CA ASP A 379 2.87 28.13 -31.10
C ASP A 379 3.51 28.85 -29.89
N ILE A 380 3.56 28.19 -28.73
CA ILE A 380 4.08 28.74 -27.48
C ILE A 380 5.47 28.16 -27.18
N HIS A 381 6.45 29.04 -27.01
CA HIS A 381 7.78 28.66 -26.53
C HIS A 381 7.86 28.73 -25.01
N TRP A 382 7.74 27.56 -24.37
CA TRP A 382 7.87 27.40 -22.93
C TRP A 382 9.33 27.50 -22.49
N ARG A 383 9.62 28.35 -21.49
CA ARG A 383 10.91 28.31 -20.80
C ARG A 383 10.86 27.28 -19.68
N TYR A 384 12.03 26.78 -19.31
CA TYR A 384 12.17 25.80 -18.23
C TYR A 384 11.61 26.30 -16.89
N GLN A 385 11.84 27.58 -16.55
CA GLN A 385 11.39 28.19 -15.29
C GLN A 385 9.86 28.29 -15.20
N ASP A 386 9.18 28.51 -16.33
CA ASP A 386 7.72 28.70 -16.39
C ASP A 386 6.97 27.38 -16.06
N LEU A 387 7.57 26.24 -16.40
CA LEU A 387 6.98 24.91 -16.19
C LEU A 387 7.29 24.32 -14.81
N GLU A 388 8.22 24.91 -14.08
CA GLU A 388 8.82 24.32 -12.89
C GLU A 388 7.85 24.25 -11.70
N ASP A 389 7.11 25.33 -11.46
CA ASP A 389 6.09 25.39 -10.40
C ASP A 389 4.88 24.51 -10.75
N SER A 390 4.45 24.55 -12.01
CA SER A 390 3.37 23.70 -12.53
C SER A 390 3.70 22.21 -12.43
N MET A 391 4.97 21.83 -12.59
CA MET A 391 5.44 20.46 -12.38
C MET A 391 5.36 20.05 -10.90
N THR A 392 5.71 20.95 -9.98
CA THR A 392 5.58 20.71 -8.53
C THR A 392 4.11 20.48 -8.16
N ASP A 393 3.21 21.33 -8.66
CA ASP A 393 1.77 21.22 -8.42
C ASP A 393 1.18 19.93 -9.01
N ALA A 394 1.63 19.53 -10.21
CA ALA A 394 1.20 18.27 -10.83
C ALA A 394 1.67 17.05 -10.04
N LEU A 395 2.90 17.07 -9.51
CA LEU A 395 3.43 16.03 -8.63
C LEU A 395 2.63 15.96 -7.33
N VAL A 396 2.48 17.06 -6.60
CA VAL A 396 1.80 17.08 -5.29
C VAL A 396 0.36 16.57 -5.41
N ASN A 397 -0.37 16.99 -6.44
CA ASN A 397 -1.79 16.66 -6.64
C ASN A 397 -2.07 15.33 -7.38
N ASP A 398 -1.07 14.47 -7.55
CA ASP A 398 -1.19 13.14 -8.19
C ASP A 398 -1.75 13.17 -9.62
N LYS A 399 -1.16 13.99 -10.49
CA LYS A 399 -1.58 14.18 -11.89
C LYS A 399 -0.56 13.61 -12.87
N PRO A 400 -0.49 12.27 -13.04
CA PRO A 400 0.55 11.61 -13.84
C PRO A 400 0.57 12.02 -15.31
N GLN A 401 -0.60 12.34 -15.88
CA GLN A 401 -0.71 12.73 -17.28
C GLN A 401 -0.09 14.11 -17.57
N PHE A 402 -0.19 15.06 -16.64
CA PHE A 402 0.50 16.35 -16.74
C PHE A 402 2.01 16.19 -16.61
N VAL A 403 2.46 15.35 -15.67
CA VAL A 403 3.88 15.02 -15.51
C VAL A 403 4.45 14.43 -16.83
N ARG A 404 3.71 13.53 -17.48
CA ARG A 404 4.06 13.00 -18.81
C ARG A 404 4.16 14.11 -19.85
N LEU A 405 3.14 14.95 -19.95
CA LEU A 405 3.08 16.07 -20.90
C LEU A 405 4.28 17.02 -20.74
N PHE A 406 4.65 17.37 -19.50
CA PHE A 406 5.80 18.25 -19.24
C PHE A 406 7.13 17.61 -19.63
N THR A 407 7.28 16.32 -19.38
CA THR A 407 8.50 15.60 -19.77
C THR A 407 8.62 15.41 -21.28
N GLU A 408 7.51 15.24 -22.00
CA GLU A 408 7.47 15.16 -23.46
C GLU A 408 7.82 16.50 -24.11
N ASN A 409 7.42 17.62 -23.49
CA ASN A 409 7.64 18.98 -23.98
C ASN A 409 8.94 19.64 -23.48
N GLY A 410 9.93 18.86 -23.04
CA GLY A 410 11.30 19.34 -22.82
C GLY A 410 11.70 19.67 -21.38
N LEU A 411 10.86 19.41 -20.38
CA LEU A 411 11.27 19.55 -18.97
C LEU A 411 12.17 18.37 -18.55
N ASN A 412 13.46 18.65 -18.37
CA ASN A 412 14.43 17.66 -17.90
C ASN A 412 14.36 17.51 -16.37
N ILE A 413 13.88 16.36 -15.92
CA ILE A 413 13.79 16.04 -14.48
C ILE A 413 15.15 15.99 -13.78
N LEU A 414 16.24 15.76 -14.53
CA LEU A 414 17.59 15.77 -13.96
C LEU A 414 18.01 17.18 -13.51
N ASP A 415 17.57 18.21 -14.21
CA ASP A 415 17.85 19.60 -13.86
C ASP A 415 16.85 20.11 -12.80
N TYR A 416 15.64 19.56 -12.79
CA TYR A 416 14.55 19.91 -11.85
C TYR A 416 14.76 19.43 -10.42
N LEU A 417 15.22 18.19 -10.24
CA LEU A 417 15.21 17.58 -8.92
C LEU A 417 16.50 17.87 -8.13
N THR A 418 16.46 18.93 -7.32
CA THR A 418 17.43 19.19 -6.26
C THR A 418 17.03 18.49 -4.96
N TYR A 419 17.97 18.26 -4.05
CA TYR A 419 17.65 17.66 -2.74
C TYR A 419 16.71 18.54 -1.90
N GLY A 420 16.78 19.87 -2.02
CA GLY A 420 15.85 20.79 -1.36
C GLY A 420 14.40 20.63 -1.84
N ARG A 421 14.20 20.44 -3.15
CA ARG A 421 12.87 20.18 -3.73
C ARG A 421 12.34 18.81 -3.35
N LEU A 422 13.19 17.80 -3.37
CA LEU A 422 12.83 16.45 -2.90
C LEU A 422 12.36 16.49 -1.44
N GLU A 423 13.04 17.28 -0.59
CA GLU A 423 12.62 17.49 0.80
C GLU A 423 11.24 18.18 0.88
N SER A 424 10.98 19.19 0.04
CA SER A 424 9.66 19.82 -0.07
C SER A 424 8.57 18.81 -0.45
N LEU A 425 8.83 17.93 -1.41
CA LEU A 425 7.91 16.86 -1.82
C LEU A 425 7.65 15.82 -0.72
N TYR A 426 8.65 15.51 0.11
CA TYR A 426 8.44 14.64 1.28
C TYR A 426 7.66 15.34 2.40
N ARG A 427 7.73 16.67 2.50
CA ARG A 427 6.91 17.46 3.44
C ARG A 427 5.47 17.62 2.98
N SER A 428 5.20 17.59 1.67
CA SER A 428 3.85 17.69 1.11
C SER A 428 3.06 16.39 1.15
N VAL A 429 3.56 15.34 1.81
CA VAL A 429 2.87 14.06 1.97
C VAL A 429 1.69 14.24 2.93
N ALA A 430 0.51 13.71 2.57
CA ALA A 430 -0.70 13.87 3.36
C ALA A 430 -0.56 13.33 4.79
N ASP A 431 -1.07 14.08 5.77
CA ASP A 431 -1.00 13.78 7.20
C ASP A 431 -1.67 12.44 7.57
N SER A 432 -2.66 12.00 6.78
CA SER A 432 -3.37 10.73 6.95
C SER A 432 -2.60 9.51 6.44
N SER A 433 -1.50 9.70 5.70
CA SER A 433 -0.76 8.60 5.10
C SER A 433 0.16 7.88 6.09
N LEU A 434 0.30 6.56 5.93
CA LEU A 434 1.22 5.76 6.75
C LEU A 434 2.69 6.22 6.62
N ALA A 435 3.08 6.70 5.44
CA ALA A 435 4.43 7.25 5.23
C ALA A 435 4.70 8.47 6.13
N TYR A 436 3.73 9.38 6.28
CA TYR A 436 3.85 10.53 7.17
C TYR A 436 3.97 10.10 8.63
N VAL A 437 3.13 9.15 9.08
CA VAL A 437 3.18 8.60 10.44
C VAL A 437 4.55 7.97 10.76
N LEU A 438 5.11 7.20 9.82
CA LEU A 438 6.45 6.60 9.96
C LEU A 438 7.54 7.66 10.04
N LEU A 439 7.48 8.69 9.20
CA LEU A 439 8.42 9.82 9.22
C LEU A 439 8.34 10.58 10.54
N GLN A 440 7.14 10.89 11.02
CA GLN A 440 6.91 11.64 12.25
C GLN A 440 7.34 10.85 13.50
N ARG A 441 7.07 9.54 13.54
CA ARG A 441 7.56 8.65 14.61
C ARG A 441 9.07 8.69 14.72
N ARG A 442 9.79 8.59 13.59
CA ARG A 442 11.25 8.67 13.56
C ARG A 442 11.78 10.06 13.87
N LEU A 443 11.07 11.12 13.47
CA LEU A 443 11.41 12.49 13.84
C LEU A 443 11.33 12.69 15.37
N GLY A 444 10.27 12.17 16.01
CA GLY A 444 10.11 12.20 17.47
C GLY A 444 11.21 11.44 18.21
N GLU A 445 11.57 10.24 17.74
CA GLU A 445 12.71 9.48 18.29
C GLU A 445 14.03 10.24 18.16
N ARG A 446 14.25 10.96 17.05
CA ARG A 446 15.45 11.80 16.84
C ARG A 446 15.49 13.02 17.76
N GLN A 447 14.37 13.71 17.96
CA GLN A 447 14.28 14.89 18.82
C GLN A 447 14.44 14.52 20.31
N GLY A 448 13.93 13.36 20.73
CA GLY A 448 14.11 12.85 22.10
C GLY A 448 15.57 12.62 22.50
N LEU A 449 16.43 12.26 21.54
CA LEU A 449 17.88 12.09 21.73
C LEU A 449 18.64 13.41 21.94
N THR A 450 18.03 14.56 21.62
CA THR A 450 18.63 15.90 21.80
C THR A 450 18.15 16.62 23.04
N GLY A 451 17.06 16.16 23.68
CA GLY A 451 16.37 16.89 24.75
C GLY A 451 16.55 16.38 26.18
N SER A 452 17.05 15.15 26.42
CA SER A 452 17.16 14.66 27.80
C SER A 452 18.28 13.64 28.00
N GLN A 453 19.16 13.91 28.96
CA GLN A 453 19.94 12.88 29.66
C GLN A 453 18.95 12.03 30.48
N ALA A 454 18.24 11.11 29.84
CA ALA A 454 17.40 10.15 30.55
C ALA A 454 17.73 8.74 30.09
N MET A 455 18.22 7.95 31.05
CA MET A 455 18.51 6.53 30.99
C MET A 455 17.22 5.77 30.64
N LEU A 456 17.13 5.22 29.42
CA LEU A 456 16.12 4.21 29.06
C LEU A 456 16.80 2.83 29.01
N PRO A 457 16.10 1.76 29.42
CA PRO A 457 16.70 0.45 29.62
C PRO A 457 17.14 -0.18 28.29
N ASP A 458 18.33 -0.75 28.37
CA ASP A 458 19.08 -1.44 27.33
C ASP A 458 18.24 -2.54 26.65
N GLY A 459 17.83 -2.38 25.39
CA GLY A 459 17.03 -3.43 24.75
C GLY A 459 16.47 -3.28 23.33
N SER A 460 16.45 -2.10 22.70
CA SER A 460 15.99 -1.99 21.30
C SER A 460 17.02 -1.29 20.40
N PRO A 461 17.39 -1.88 19.25
CA PRO A 461 18.37 -1.28 18.37
C PRO A 461 17.69 -0.13 17.62
N THR A 462 18.19 1.08 17.85
CA THR A 462 17.89 2.30 17.09
C THR A 462 18.47 2.13 15.67
N LYS A 463 17.75 1.42 14.81
CA LYS A 463 18.13 1.24 13.41
C LYS A 463 17.45 2.28 12.52
N GLY A 464 18.27 3.05 11.81
CA GLY A 464 18.04 3.47 10.43
C GLY A 464 17.07 4.61 10.10
N SER A 465 17.23 5.15 8.90
CA SER A 465 16.21 5.95 8.21
C SER A 465 14.99 5.08 7.88
N VAL A 466 13.79 5.66 7.69
CA VAL A 466 12.55 4.90 7.36
C VAL A 466 12.78 3.96 6.16
N LEU A 467 13.55 4.41 5.17
CA LEU A 467 13.88 3.61 4.00
C LEU A 467 14.83 2.43 4.33
N GLU A 468 15.74 2.58 5.29
CA GLU A 468 16.57 1.47 5.78
C GLU A 468 15.75 0.42 6.53
N ASP A 469 14.72 0.83 7.27
CA ASP A 469 13.82 -0.13 7.93
C ASP A 469 13.04 -0.95 6.90
N LEU A 470 12.52 -0.28 5.86
CA LEU A 470 11.75 -0.92 4.78
C LEU A 470 12.64 -1.78 3.87
N MET A 471 13.86 -1.32 3.56
CA MET A 471 14.79 -2.02 2.68
C MET A 471 15.67 -3.03 3.42
N GLY A 472 15.75 -2.98 4.75
CA GLY A 472 16.62 -3.80 5.59
C GLY A 472 18.10 -3.73 5.19
N ASP A 473 18.89 -4.74 5.57
CA ASP A 473 20.33 -4.87 5.28
C ASP A 473 20.63 -5.21 3.79
N VAL A 474 19.69 -4.97 2.89
CA VAL A 474 19.83 -5.32 1.47
C VAL A 474 20.67 -4.28 0.77
N CYS A 475 20.25 -3.01 0.83
CA CYS A 475 20.91 -1.86 0.21
C CYS A 475 21.78 -1.09 1.21
N GLN A 476 22.82 -0.44 0.70
CA GLN A 476 23.42 0.69 1.41
C GLN A 476 22.42 1.87 1.48
N PRO A 477 22.54 2.78 2.47
CA PRO A 477 21.61 3.90 2.61
C PRO A 477 21.67 4.85 1.40
N PHE A 478 20.53 5.04 0.72
CA PHE A 478 20.40 5.80 -0.53
C PHE A 478 20.94 7.24 -0.45
N TYR A 479 20.72 7.91 0.69
CA TYR A 479 21.00 9.34 0.85
C TYR A 479 22.24 9.62 1.72
N HIS A 480 23.04 8.60 2.09
CA HIS A 480 24.25 8.81 2.91
C HIS A 480 25.42 9.43 2.14
N SER A 481 25.56 9.10 0.85
CA SER A 481 26.60 9.63 -0.04
C SER A 481 26.53 11.16 -0.19
N PRO A 482 25.39 11.76 -0.57
CA PRO A 482 25.27 13.22 -0.70
C PRO A 482 25.40 13.99 0.62
N LEU A 483 25.14 13.34 1.75
CA LEU A 483 25.28 13.91 3.10
C LEU A 483 26.70 13.70 3.70
N GLU A 484 27.65 13.14 2.94
CA GLU A 484 29.06 12.93 3.32
C GLU A 484 29.24 12.05 4.59
N LEU A 485 28.36 11.07 4.78
CA LEU A 485 28.35 10.17 5.95
C LEU A 485 29.07 8.83 5.75
N GLU A 486 29.65 8.58 4.58
CA GLU A 486 30.28 7.30 4.23
C GLU A 486 31.44 6.90 5.15
N ASN A 487 32.16 7.86 5.72
CA ASN A 487 33.34 7.62 6.57
C ASN A 487 33.03 7.46 8.06
N ILE A 488 31.76 7.47 8.49
CA ILE A 488 31.39 7.43 9.90
C ILE A 488 30.95 6.02 10.29
N SER A 489 31.83 5.29 10.96
CA SER A 489 31.58 3.90 11.40
C SER A 489 30.46 3.74 12.44
N SER A 490 30.04 4.83 13.11
CA SER A 490 29.00 4.79 14.15
C SER A 490 27.75 5.59 13.76
N GLN A 491 26.61 4.92 13.65
CA GLN A 491 25.29 5.47 13.29
C GLN A 491 24.85 6.62 14.22
N ARG A 492 25.31 6.62 15.48
CA ARG A 492 25.09 7.71 16.46
C ARG A 492 25.81 9.01 16.09
N LYS A 493 27.07 8.94 15.64
CA LYS A 493 27.82 10.12 15.18
C LYS A 493 27.27 10.63 13.86
N ALA A 494 26.79 9.71 13.01
CA ALA A 494 26.09 10.03 11.77
C ALA A 494 24.82 10.85 12.05
N LEU A 495 23.92 10.37 12.93
CA LEU A 495 22.71 11.10 13.34
C LEU A 495 23.02 12.49 13.93
N ARG A 496 24.09 12.61 14.72
CA ARG A 496 24.51 13.90 15.30
C ARG A 496 25.01 14.90 14.25
N ARG A 497 25.67 14.44 13.18
CA ARG A 497 26.04 15.32 12.06
C ARG A 497 24.81 15.73 11.26
N VAL A 498 23.90 14.80 10.96
CA VAL A 498 22.65 15.08 10.22
C VAL A 498 21.78 16.09 10.97
N SER A 499 21.61 15.95 12.29
CA SER A 499 20.85 16.90 13.11
C SER A 499 21.50 18.28 13.22
N LYS A 500 22.83 18.38 13.14
CA LYS A 500 23.55 19.65 13.03
C LYS A 500 23.39 20.30 11.66
N LEU A 501 23.44 19.50 10.59
CA LEU A 501 23.21 19.96 9.22
C LEU A 501 21.79 20.54 9.10
N LEU A 502 20.75 19.79 9.50
CA LEU A 502 19.35 20.23 9.44
C LEU A 502 19.02 21.51 10.23
N ARG A 503 19.90 21.99 11.11
CA ARG A 503 19.73 23.25 11.88
C ARG A 503 20.41 24.47 11.25
N GLY A 504 21.27 24.30 10.24
CA GLY A 504 21.96 25.40 9.55
C GLY A 504 21.61 25.47 8.06
N ASP A 505 22.07 26.53 7.38
CA ASP A 505 21.90 26.67 5.93
C ASP A 505 22.64 25.54 5.20
N CYS A 506 21.86 24.70 4.53
CA CYS A 506 22.32 23.40 4.05
C CYS A 506 22.79 23.48 2.60
N VAL A 507 24.11 23.57 2.38
CA VAL A 507 24.75 23.51 1.05
C VAL A 507 24.35 22.25 0.24
N TYR A 508 23.84 21.19 0.89
CA TYR A 508 23.35 20.00 0.20
C TYR A 508 22.02 20.23 -0.54
N GLN A 509 21.20 21.20 -0.15
CA GLN A 509 19.87 21.42 -0.73
C GLN A 509 19.94 21.84 -2.20
N ASP A 510 21.00 22.57 -2.57
CA ASP A 510 21.28 23.01 -3.94
C ASP A 510 22.00 21.95 -4.78
N ARG A 511 22.46 20.85 -4.17
CA ARG A 511 23.05 19.74 -4.92
C ARG A 511 21.97 18.99 -5.71
N ARG A 512 22.30 18.61 -6.93
CA ARG A 512 21.43 17.81 -7.81
C ARG A 512 21.37 16.36 -7.32
N CYS A 513 20.20 15.73 -7.45
CA CYS A 513 20.08 14.32 -7.12
C CYS A 513 20.77 13.44 -8.18
N LEU A 514 21.55 12.46 -7.73
CA LEU A 514 22.29 11.53 -8.61
C LEU A 514 21.36 10.63 -9.44
N PHE A 515 20.23 10.20 -8.86
CA PHE A 515 19.24 9.35 -9.52
C PHE A 515 17.80 9.89 -9.33
N PRO A 516 17.42 10.97 -10.03
CA PRO A 516 16.16 11.68 -9.79
C PRO A 516 14.91 10.82 -9.95
N TRP A 517 14.85 10.02 -11.01
CA TRP A 517 13.73 9.14 -11.29
C TRP A 517 13.54 8.05 -10.23
N ALA A 518 14.64 7.50 -9.69
CA ALA A 518 14.57 6.51 -8.62
C ALA A 518 14.06 7.13 -7.30
N SER A 519 14.48 8.35 -6.98
CA SER A 519 13.98 9.09 -5.82
C SER A 519 12.49 9.42 -5.93
N LEU A 520 12.03 9.90 -7.08
CA LEU A 520 10.60 10.15 -7.34
C LEU A 520 9.78 8.86 -7.33
N PHE A 521 10.33 7.77 -7.87
CA PHE A 521 9.72 6.44 -7.79
C PHE A 521 9.52 5.99 -6.34
N VAL A 522 10.54 6.09 -5.48
CA VAL A 522 10.41 5.76 -4.05
C VAL A 522 9.35 6.64 -3.37
N TRP A 523 9.34 7.95 -3.66
CA TRP A 523 8.36 8.89 -3.12
C TRP A 523 6.91 8.55 -3.54
N ALA A 524 6.68 8.16 -4.80
CA ALA A 524 5.36 7.75 -5.28
C ALA A 524 4.91 6.40 -4.69
N VAL A 525 5.83 5.43 -4.57
CA VAL A 525 5.56 4.11 -3.99
C VAL A 525 5.20 4.21 -2.51
N LEU A 526 5.88 5.07 -1.75
CA LEU A 526 5.59 5.29 -0.32
C LEU A 526 4.16 5.83 -0.07
N GLN A 527 3.62 6.59 -1.01
CA GLN A 527 2.27 7.16 -0.94
C GLN A 527 1.19 6.28 -1.59
N ASN A 528 1.55 5.09 -2.10
CA ASN A 528 0.64 4.19 -2.82
C ASN A 528 -0.02 4.84 -4.07
N ARG A 529 0.73 5.68 -4.79
CA ARG A 529 0.27 6.33 -6.04
C ARG A 529 0.57 5.45 -7.25
N ASN A 530 -0.43 4.68 -7.69
CA ASN A 530 -0.26 3.62 -8.70
C ASN A 530 0.28 4.11 -10.04
N ASP A 531 -0.43 5.03 -10.70
CA ASP A 531 -0.07 5.50 -12.05
C ASP A 531 1.21 6.36 -12.04
N MET A 532 1.34 7.17 -10.98
CA MET A 532 2.59 7.73 -10.43
C MET A 532 3.80 6.83 -10.58
N ALA A 533 3.77 5.77 -9.77
CA ALA A 533 4.87 4.86 -9.59
C ALA A 533 5.18 4.08 -10.88
N VAL A 534 4.16 3.71 -11.66
CA VAL A 534 4.38 3.02 -12.95
C VAL A 534 5.09 3.94 -13.94
N PHE A 535 4.68 5.21 -14.06
CA PHE A 535 5.37 6.15 -14.94
C PHE A 535 6.82 6.42 -14.52
N PHE A 536 7.07 6.64 -13.22
CA PHE A 536 8.44 6.84 -12.74
C PHE A 536 9.30 5.58 -12.90
N TRP A 537 8.71 4.40 -12.80
CA TRP A 537 9.39 3.14 -13.11
C TRP A 537 9.73 3.00 -14.60
N GLU A 538 8.83 3.42 -15.49
CA GLU A 538 9.08 3.43 -16.94
C GLU A 538 10.28 4.32 -17.29
N MET A 539 10.44 5.44 -16.58
CA MET A 539 11.53 6.39 -16.80
C MET A 539 12.80 6.07 -16.01
N ALA A 540 12.68 5.34 -14.89
CA ALA A 540 13.82 4.93 -14.09
C ALA A 540 14.73 3.94 -14.85
N GLY A 541 16.04 4.09 -14.62
CA GLY A 541 17.04 3.11 -15.02
C GLY A 541 16.85 1.77 -14.30
N GLU A 542 17.47 0.71 -14.83
CA GLU A 542 17.48 -0.64 -14.24
C GLU A 542 16.08 -1.18 -13.89
N SER A 543 15.21 -1.31 -14.89
CA SER A 543 13.78 -1.56 -14.69
C SER A 543 13.45 -2.83 -13.88
N VAL A 544 14.17 -3.94 -14.06
CA VAL A 544 13.93 -5.17 -13.27
C VAL A 544 14.20 -4.93 -11.77
N LEU A 545 15.33 -4.30 -11.44
CA LEU A 545 15.70 -4.07 -10.04
C LEU A 545 14.81 -3.00 -9.39
N SER A 546 14.48 -1.94 -10.11
CA SER A 546 13.57 -0.88 -9.64
C SER A 546 12.17 -1.44 -9.36
N ALA A 547 11.64 -2.32 -10.21
CA ALA A 547 10.37 -3.02 -9.96
C ALA A 547 10.42 -3.91 -8.71
N LEU A 548 11.47 -4.73 -8.56
CA LEU A 548 11.64 -5.58 -7.37
C LEU A 548 11.78 -4.75 -6.08
N SER A 549 12.41 -3.57 -6.17
CA SER A 549 12.56 -2.65 -5.05
C SER A 549 11.22 -2.02 -4.65
N GLY A 550 10.41 -1.60 -5.62
CA GLY A 550 9.04 -1.14 -5.36
C GLY A 550 8.17 -2.24 -4.74
N CYS A 551 8.26 -3.46 -5.27
CA CYS A 551 7.58 -4.64 -4.73
C CYS A 551 7.94 -4.89 -3.26
N LYS A 552 9.24 -4.79 -2.91
CA LYS A 552 9.71 -4.92 -1.54
C LYS A 552 9.11 -3.86 -0.62
N ILE A 553 9.22 -2.58 -1.00
CA ILE A 553 8.75 -1.45 -0.18
C ILE A 553 7.25 -1.62 0.10
N LEU A 554 6.45 -1.89 -0.93
CA LEU A 554 5.00 -2.06 -0.78
C LEU A 554 4.61 -3.25 0.09
N ARG A 555 5.33 -4.37 -0.02
CA ARG A 555 5.08 -5.55 0.82
C ARG A 555 5.37 -5.28 2.29
N GLU A 556 6.46 -4.58 2.60
CA GLU A 556 6.75 -4.19 3.99
C GLU A 556 5.76 -3.14 4.51
N LEU A 557 5.39 -2.14 3.70
CA LEU A 557 4.34 -1.18 4.07
C LEU A 557 3.00 -1.87 4.34
N SER A 558 2.59 -2.83 3.51
CA SER A 558 1.35 -3.58 3.69
C SER A 558 1.29 -4.40 4.99
N LYS A 559 2.43 -4.72 5.60
CA LYS A 559 2.49 -5.40 6.90
C LYS A 559 2.27 -4.43 8.06
N LEU A 560 2.66 -3.17 7.89
CA LEU A 560 2.52 -2.10 8.88
C LEU A 560 1.13 -1.44 8.83
N GLU A 561 0.45 -1.53 7.70
CA GLU A 561 -0.88 -0.95 7.47
C GLU A 561 -1.98 -1.70 8.24
N SER A 562 -2.82 -0.93 8.96
CA SER A 562 -3.96 -1.43 9.72
C SER A 562 -5.24 -1.49 8.90
N GLU A 563 -5.42 -0.55 7.97
CA GLU A 563 -6.63 -0.45 7.16
C GLU A 563 -6.62 -1.50 6.03
N THR A 564 -7.72 -2.25 5.90
CA THR A 564 -7.76 -3.43 5.02
C THR A 564 -7.76 -3.08 3.54
N GLU A 565 -8.42 -1.99 3.14
CA GLU A 565 -8.55 -1.58 1.74
C GLU A 565 -7.21 -1.09 1.17
N THR A 566 -6.55 -0.16 1.86
CA THR A 566 -5.22 0.36 1.48
C THR A 566 -4.17 -0.76 1.48
N LYS A 567 -4.23 -1.68 2.45
CA LYS A 567 -3.39 -2.88 2.49
C LYS A 567 -3.59 -3.80 1.29
N LEU A 568 -4.81 -3.98 0.82
CA LEU A 568 -5.09 -4.76 -0.40
C LEU A 568 -4.55 -4.05 -1.64
N ALA A 569 -4.78 -2.73 -1.75
CA ALA A 569 -4.27 -1.92 -2.85
C ALA A 569 -2.73 -1.97 -2.94
N MET A 570 -2.02 -1.85 -1.80
CA MET A 570 -0.55 -1.96 -1.77
C MET A 570 -0.07 -3.35 -2.21
N LYS A 571 -0.79 -4.43 -1.85
CA LYS A 571 -0.45 -5.80 -2.27
C LYS A 571 -0.67 -6.01 -3.76
N GLU A 572 -1.75 -5.46 -4.31
CA GLU A 572 -2.04 -5.50 -5.74
C GLU A 572 -0.97 -4.74 -6.53
N LEU A 573 -0.60 -3.54 -6.10
CA LEU A 573 0.48 -2.78 -6.71
C LEU A 573 1.83 -3.52 -6.62
N ALA A 574 2.13 -4.16 -5.49
CA ALA A 574 3.34 -4.96 -5.33
C ALA A 574 3.37 -6.16 -6.30
N GLN A 575 2.22 -6.82 -6.50
CA GLN A 575 2.09 -7.92 -7.46
C GLN A 575 2.25 -7.41 -8.90
N ARG A 576 1.70 -6.24 -9.22
CA ARG A 576 1.86 -5.60 -10.54
C ARG A 576 3.33 -5.33 -10.85
N PHE A 577 4.11 -4.80 -9.89
CA PHE A 577 5.55 -4.62 -10.07
C PHE A 577 6.31 -5.94 -10.22
N GLU A 578 5.92 -7.00 -9.51
CA GLU A 578 6.53 -8.32 -9.70
C GLU A 578 6.27 -8.87 -11.11
N ASN A 579 5.04 -8.73 -11.63
CA ASN A 579 4.69 -9.13 -12.99
C ASN A 579 5.49 -8.32 -14.02
N LEU A 580 5.61 -7.00 -13.83
CA LEU A 580 6.43 -6.15 -14.72
C LEU A 580 7.90 -6.56 -14.71
N ALA A 581 8.47 -6.89 -13.55
CA ALA A 581 9.85 -7.38 -13.44
C ALA A 581 10.03 -8.71 -14.18
N HIS A 582 9.06 -9.63 -14.03
CA HIS A 582 9.02 -10.91 -14.71
C HIS A 582 8.99 -10.75 -16.25
N ASP A 583 8.08 -9.93 -16.76
CA ASP A 583 7.86 -9.77 -18.21
C ASP A 583 9.04 -9.10 -18.91
N VAL A 584 9.60 -8.06 -18.27
CA VAL A 584 10.80 -7.38 -18.77
C VAL A 584 11.99 -8.35 -18.80
N PHE A 585 12.17 -9.16 -17.76
CA PHE A 585 13.22 -10.15 -17.73
C PHE A 585 13.01 -11.26 -18.78
N SER A 586 11.77 -11.71 -18.98
CA SER A 586 11.43 -12.72 -19.98
C SER A 586 11.82 -12.29 -21.39
N LYS A 587 11.51 -11.04 -21.76
CA LYS A 587 11.94 -10.43 -23.02
C LYS A 587 13.47 -10.33 -23.15
N CYS A 588 14.16 -9.97 -22.07
CA CYS A 588 15.63 -9.93 -22.07
C CYS A 588 16.23 -11.33 -22.28
N TYR A 589 15.65 -12.35 -21.64
CA TYR A 589 16.08 -13.74 -21.74
C TYR A 589 15.85 -14.32 -23.15
N GLN A 590 14.70 -14.02 -23.77
CA GLN A 590 14.40 -14.41 -25.15
C GLN A 590 15.36 -13.78 -26.16
N SER A 591 15.83 -12.56 -25.91
CA SER A 591 16.79 -11.87 -26.79
C SER A 591 18.21 -12.42 -26.63
N SER A 592 18.69 -12.62 -25.41
CA SER A 592 20.03 -13.16 -25.14
C SER A 592 20.14 -13.78 -23.76
N GLU A 593 20.41 -15.09 -23.72
CA GLU A 593 20.60 -15.82 -22.47
C GLU A 593 21.83 -15.29 -21.69
N SER A 594 22.99 -15.12 -22.33
CA SER A 594 24.24 -14.72 -21.66
C SER A 594 24.19 -13.31 -21.05
N ARG A 595 23.62 -12.33 -21.77
CA ARG A 595 23.45 -10.96 -21.26
C ARG A 595 22.42 -10.92 -20.13
N SER A 596 21.33 -11.69 -20.22
CA SER A 596 20.32 -11.76 -19.16
C SER A 596 20.87 -12.31 -17.83
N PHE A 597 21.84 -13.23 -17.88
CA PHE A 597 22.51 -13.72 -16.67
C PHE A 597 23.40 -12.65 -16.03
N THR A 598 24.10 -11.87 -16.84
CA THR A 598 24.93 -10.76 -16.35
C THR A 598 24.06 -9.70 -15.66
N LEU A 599 22.86 -9.42 -16.19
CA LEU A 599 21.88 -8.52 -15.57
C LEU A 599 21.47 -8.97 -14.15
N LEU A 600 21.32 -10.27 -13.90
CA LEU A 600 20.91 -10.79 -12.58
C LEU A 600 22.01 -10.68 -11.52
N ILE A 601 23.27 -10.78 -11.93
CA ILE A 601 24.45 -10.83 -11.04
C ILE A 601 25.08 -9.45 -10.83
N ARG A 602 24.90 -8.53 -11.77
CA ARG A 602 25.45 -7.16 -11.70
C ARG A 602 25.03 -6.45 -10.41
N LYS A 603 25.99 -5.76 -9.78
CA LYS A 603 25.73 -4.83 -8.68
C LYS A 603 25.25 -3.50 -9.24
N SER A 604 24.12 -3.02 -8.74
CA SER A 604 23.53 -1.74 -9.13
C SER A 604 24.19 -0.56 -8.39
N PRO A 605 24.60 0.51 -9.08
CA PRO A 605 24.98 1.76 -8.44
C PRO A 605 23.76 2.55 -7.92
N VAL A 606 22.57 2.38 -8.53
CA VAL A 606 21.33 3.09 -8.15
C VAL A 606 20.81 2.57 -6.80
N TRP A 607 20.81 1.25 -6.62
CA TRP A 607 20.26 0.57 -5.45
C TRP A 607 21.36 0.07 -4.50
N GLY A 608 22.35 0.92 -4.20
CA GLY A 608 23.32 0.72 -3.13
C GLY A 608 24.15 -0.58 -3.22
N GLY A 609 24.58 -0.97 -4.42
CA GLY A 609 25.43 -2.14 -4.67
C GLY A 609 24.70 -3.48 -4.66
N THR A 610 23.37 -3.49 -4.74
CA THR A 610 22.57 -4.72 -4.67
C THR A 610 22.44 -5.43 -6.01
N THR A 611 22.21 -6.75 -5.94
CA THR A 611 21.94 -7.59 -7.10
C THR A 611 20.44 -7.88 -7.21
N CYS A 612 19.96 -8.13 -8.43
CA CYS A 612 18.56 -8.48 -8.69
C CYS A 612 18.10 -9.69 -7.87
N LEU A 613 18.96 -10.72 -7.75
CA LEU A 613 18.66 -11.92 -6.96
C LEU A 613 18.54 -11.61 -5.46
N LYS A 614 19.44 -10.81 -4.89
CA LYS A 614 19.37 -10.43 -3.47
C LYS A 614 18.12 -9.59 -3.18
N MET A 615 17.77 -8.67 -4.08
CA MET A 615 16.57 -7.84 -3.95
C MET A 615 15.30 -8.67 -4.07
N GLY A 616 15.19 -9.52 -5.10
CA GLY A 616 14.02 -10.37 -5.31
C GLY A 616 13.77 -11.31 -4.13
N MET A 617 14.83 -11.88 -3.55
CA MET A 617 14.69 -12.72 -2.36
C MET A 617 14.16 -11.95 -1.16
N ALA A 618 14.67 -10.74 -0.96
CA ALA A 618 14.25 -9.92 0.15
C ALA A 618 12.85 -9.32 -0.05
N ALA A 619 12.38 -9.22 -1.29
CA ALA A 619 11.02 -8.86 -1.66
C ALA A 619 10.02 -10.04 -1.57
N ASP A 620 10.49 -11.28 -1.39
CA ASP A 620 9.68 -12.52 -1.51
C ASP A 620 9.04 -12.68 -2.90
N ALA A 621 9.76 -12.29 -3.97
CA ALA A 621 9.27 -12.27 -5.36
C ALA A 621 9.22 -13.69 -6.00
N ARG A 622 8.26 -14.51 -5.56
CA ARG A 622 8.12 -15.93 -5.96
C ARG A 622 7.90 -16.14 -7.45
N LEU A 623 7.08 -15.32 -8.10
CA LEU A 623 6.83 -15.41 -9.55
C LEU A 623 8.11 -15.12 -10.33
N PHE A 624 8.86 -14.09 -9.92
CA PHE A 624 10.15 -13.77 -10.54
C PHE A 624 11.15 -14.94 -10.45
N PHE A 625 11.26 -15.60 -9.29
CA PHE A 625 12.13 -16.77 -9.15
C PHE A 625 11.63 -18.01 -9.89
N SER A 626 10.32 -18.10 -10.17
CA SER A 626 9.76 -19.22 -10.91
C SER A 626 10.09 -19.21 -12.40
N HIS A 627 10.54 -18.06 -12.94
CA HIS A 627 10.91 -17.89 -14.34
C HIS A 627 12.06 -18.81 -14.75
N ASP A 628 11.93 -19.44 -15.92
CA ASP A 628 12.87 -20.46 -16.41
C ASP A 628 14.29 -19.91 -16.60
N GLY A 629 14.45 -18.66 -17.02
CA GLY A 629 15.77 -18.03 -17.13
C GLY A 629 16.49 -17.86 -15.79
N VAL A 630 15.77 -17.53 -14.71
CA VAL A 630 16.36 -17.46 -13.36
C VAL A 630 16.74 -18.87 -12.89
N GLN A 631 15.89 -19.86 -13.14
CA GLN A 631 16.17 -21.26 -12.81
C GLN A 631 17.30 -21.87 -13.66
N SER A 632 17.47 -21.44 -14.91
CA SER A 632 18.61 -21.78 -15.78
C SER A 632 19.90 -21.27 -15.16
N LEU A 633 19.94 -20.00 -14.75
CA LEU A 633 21.08 -19.41 -14.06
C LEU A 633 21.40 -20.14 -12.75
N LEU A 634 20.39 -20.42 -11.92
CA LEU A 634 20.60 -21.15 -10.65
C LEU A 634 21.11 -22.57 -10.90
N SER A 635 20.66 -23.22 -11.97
CA SER A 635 21.19 -24.51 -12.38
C SER A 635 22.65 -24.39 -12.84
N GLN A 636 23.02 -23.31 -13.55
CA GLN A 636 24.41 -23.05 -13.90
C GLN A 636 25.29 -22.84 -12.67
N ILE A 637 24.83 -22.05 -11.70
CA ILE A 637 25.54 -21.84 -10.43
C ILE A 637 25.68 -23.15 -9.66
N TRP A 638 24.66 -24.00 -9.67
CA TRP A 638 24.67 -25.31 -9.01
C TRP A 638 25.71 -26.28 -9.59
N TRP A 639 25.81 -26.36 -10.92
CA TRP A 639 26.77 -27.22 -11.62
C TRP A 639 28.18 -26.60 -11.68
N GLY A 640 28.32 -25.29 -11.47
CA GLY A 640 29.59 -24.57 -11.51
C GLY A 640 30.24 -24.64 -12.89
N ASP A 641 31.51 -25.05 -12.92
CA ASP A 641 32.30 -25.18 -14.16
C ASP A 641 31.98 -26.48 -14.94
N MET A 642 31.09 -27.33 -14.42
CA MET A 642 30.70 -28.60 -15.05
C MET A 642 29.49 -28.42 -15.97
N LYS A 643 29.43 -29.19 -17.06
CA LYS A 643 28.30 -29.13 -18.00
C LYS A 643 27.03 -29.76 -17.40
N ARG A 644 25.87 -29.13 -17.60
CA ARG A 644 24.56 -29.57 -17.03
C ARG A 644 24.10 -30.98 -17.46
N SER A 645 24.65 -31.53 -18.54
CA SER A 645 24.28 -32.83 -19.09
C SER A 645 24.94 -34.03 -18.40
N THR A 646 25.78 -33.79 -17.37
CA THR A 646 26.43 -34.89 -16.64
C THR A 646 25.42 -35.60 -15.74
N GLU A 647 25.25 -36.91 -15.95
CA GLU A 647 24.37 -37.74 -15.14
C GLU A 647 24.94 -37.97 -13.73
N VAL A 648 24.06 -38.05 -12.73
CA VAL A 648 24.45 -38.12 -11.30
C VAL A 648 25.30 -39.37 -10.98
N TRP A 649 25.07 -40.51 -11.64
CA TRP A 649 25.88 -41.71 -11.38
C TRP A 649 27.35 -41.54 -11.78
N LYS A 650 27.64 -40.71 -12.81
CA LYS A 650 29.01 -40.37 -13.19
C LYS A 650 29.71 -39.57 -12.08
N LEU A 651 28.95 -38.72 -11.36
CA LEU A 651 29.45 -38.00 -10.19
C LEU A 651 29.71 -38.93 -9.01
N LEU A 652 28.79 -39.86 -8.74
CA LEU A 652 28.96 -40.86 -7.67
C LEU A 652 30.21 -41.70 -7.92
N LEU A 653 30.39 -42.19 -9.15
CA LEU A 653 31.55 -42.99 -9.54
C LEU A 653 32.87 -42.21 -9.41
N THR A 654 32.89 -40.94 -9.81
CA THR A 654 34.08 -40.07 -9.70
C THR A 654 34.35 -39.59 -8.28
N PHE A 655 33.32 -39.51 -7.42
CA PHE A 655 33.47 -39.23 -6.00
C PHE A 655 34.20 -40.37 -5.28
N PHE A 656 33.82 -41.63 -5.53
CA PHE A 656 34.50 -42.80 -4.95
C PHE A 656 35.86 -43.08 -5.59
N CYS A 657 36.03 -42.76 -6.87
CA CYS A 657 37.30 -42.94 -7.57
C CYS A 657 37.78 -41.62 -8.21
N PRO A 658 38.51 -40.77 -7.45
CA PRO A 658 38.96 -39.45 -7.91
C PRO A 658 39.87 -39.47 -9.15
N VAL A 659 40.51 -40.61 -9.45
CA VAL A 659 41.35 -40.80 -10.64
C VAL A 659 40.52 -40.64 -11.93
N LEU A 660 39.23 -40.99 -11.89
CA LEU A 660 38.33 -40.89 -13.04
C LEU A 660 38.03 -39.44 -13.46
N MET A 661 38.31 -38.43 -12.61
CA MET A 661 38.14 -37.01 -12.96
C MET A 661 39.07 -36.54 -14.09
N TYR A 662 40.20 -37.23 -14.28
CA TYR A 662 41.17 -36.89 -15.33
C TYR A 662 40.79 -37.51 -16.68
N THR A 663 39.82 -38.43 -16.71
CA THR A 663 39.28 -39.00 -17.96
C THR A 663 38.27 -38.05 -18.61
N GLN A 664 37.83 -38.36 -19.84
CA GLN A 664 36.77 -37.62 -20.56
C GLN A 664 35.35 -37.98 -20.08
N LEU A 665 35.20 -38.65 -18.93
CA LEU A 665 33.89 -39.05 -18.38
C LEU A 665 33.02 -37.85 -17.98
N ILE A 666 33.65 -36.73 -17.58
CA ILE A 666 33.00 -35.47 -17.21
C ILE A 666 33.40 -34.38 -18.21
N SER A 667 32.39 -33.74 -18.81
CA SER A 667 32.58 -32.55 -19.64
C SER A 667 32.60 -31.29 -18.77
N PHE A 668 33.69 -30.55 -18.85
CA PHE A 668 33.85 -29.23 -18.24
C PHE A 668 33.56 -28.14 -19.28
N ARG A 669 33.08 -26.98 -18.82
CA ARG A 669 32.85 -25.82 -19.68
C ARG A 669 34.19 -25.17 -20.02
N GLU A 670 34.45 -24.93 -21.30
CA GLU A 670 35.58 -24.11 -21.73
C GLU A 670 35.32 -22.65 -21.35
N LEU A 671 36.32 -22.01 -20.74
CA LEU A 671 36.30 -20.57 -20.51
C LEU A 671 36.46 -19.89 -21.87
N GLU A 672 35.37 -19.39 -22.45
CA GLU A 672 35.47 -18.41 -23.53
C GLU A 672 36.17 -17.17 -22.98
N GLU A 673 37.41 -16.94 -23.39
CA GLU A 673 38.08 -15.66 -23.15
C GLU A 673 37.35 -14.57 -23.95
N PRO A 674 36.91 -13.47 -23.32
CA PRO A 674 36.30 -12.36 -24.03
C PRO A 674 37.40 -11.61 -24.79
N GLY A 675 37.68 -12.03 -26.04
CA GLY A 675 38.76 -11.41 -26.81
C GLY A 675 39.04 -11.93 -28.22
N LYS A 676 38.19 -12.77 -28.82
CA LYS A 676 38.26 -13.04 -30.27
C LYS A 676 36.97 -12.55 -30.93
N PRO A 677 36.97 -11.39 -31.62
CA PRO A 677 35.93 -11.12 -32.60
C PRO A 677 36.04 -12.13 -33.74
N ASP A 678 34.90 -12.50 -34.31
CA ASP A 678 34.78 -13.45 -35.42
C ASP A 678 35.74 -13.09 -36.58
N GLU A 679 36.78 -13.89 -36.79
CA GLU A 679 37.63 -13.81 -38.00
C GLU A 679 37.16 -14.84 -39.03
N VAL A 680 36.26 -14.38 -39.91
CA VAL A 680 36.25 -14.81 -41.31
C VAL A 680 36.96 -13.73 -42.11
N ALA A 681 38.28 -13.81 -42.24
CA ALA A 681 39.08 -13.27 -43.36
C ALA A 681 40.56 -13.66 -43.21
N GLN A 682 41.14 -14.15 -44.30
CA GLN A 682 42.53 -14.56 -44.43
C GLN A 682 43.56 -13.43 -44.16
N GLY A 683 44.67 -13.81 -43.52
CA GLY A 683 46.03 -13.47 -43.93
C GLY A 683 46.72 -12.25 -43.29
N ARG A 684 47.67 -12.49 -42.39
CA ARG A 684 49.11 -12.15 -42.53
C ARG A 684 49.89 -12.40 -41.24
N ASP A 685 51.12 -12.84 -41.43
CA ASP A 685 52.09 -13.30 -40.44
C ASP A 685 52.64 -12.23 -39.47
N ASN A 686 53.13 -12.75 -38.34
CA ASN A 686 54.25 -12.29 -37.49
C ASN A 686 54.22 -10.87 -36.90
N ASP A 687 54.06 -10.76 -35.56
CA ASP A 687 55.20 -10.42 -34.70
C ASP A 687 54.95 -10.79 -33.22
N SER A 688 56.02 -11.11 -32.51
CA SER A 688 56.07 -11.76 -31.20
C SER A 688 56.18 -10.80 -30.01
N THR A 689 55.31 -10.96 -29.00
CA THR A 689 55.61 -10.69 -27.57
C THR A 689 54.72 -11.55 -26.67
N PRO A 690 55.24 -12.41 -25.77
CA PRO A 690 54.43 -13.18 -24.84
C PRO A 690 54.52 -12.62 -23.41
N ASP A 691 53.51 -11.88 -22.98
CA ASP A 691 53.23 -11.67 -21.55
C ASP A 691 51.81 -12.14 -21.25
N THR A 692 51.65 -13.46 -21.11
CA THR A 692 50.42 -14.10 -20.59
C THR A 692 50.74 -14.66 -19.19
N PRO A 693 49.92 -14.40 -18.16
CA PRO A 693 50.17 -14.91 -16.80
C PRO A 693 50.18 -16.45 -16.78
N PRO A 694 50.89 -17.09 -15.81
CA PRO A 694 51.19 -18.51 -15.87
C PRO A 694 49.93 -19.37 -15.77
N LYS A 695 49.69 -20.17 -16.81
CA LYS A 695 48.67 -21.23 -16.83
C LYS A 695 48.94 -22.20 -15.67
N ARG A 696 47.99 -22.32 -14.74
CA ARG A 696 48.07 -23.32 -13.65
C ARG A 696 48.12 -24.74 -14.24
N PRO A 697 48.82 -25.69 -13.60
CA PRO A 697 48.91 -27.06 -14.11
C PRO A 697 47.52 -27.70 -14.24
N PHE A 698 47.28 -28.34 -15.38
CA PHE A 698 45.99 -28.95 -15.79
C PHE A 698 45.36 -29.83 -14.71
N VAL A 699 46.19 -30.60 -14.00
CA VAL A 699 45.79 -31.50 -12.91
C VAL A 699 45.16 -30.74 -11.73
N VAL A 700 45.82 -29.68 -11.27
CA VAL A 700 45.35 -28.86 -10.13
C VAL A 700 44.11 -28.04 -10.53
N SER A 701 44.01 -27.64 -11.79
CA SER A 701 42.84 -26.94 -12.31
C SER A 701 41.59 -27.84 -12.30
N ARG A 702 41.68 -29.06 -12.83
CA ARG A 702 40.54 -30.00 -12.85
C ARG A 702 40.11 -30.44 -11.45
N TRP A 703 41.07 -30.73 -10.58
CA TRP A 703 40.79 -31.06 -9.18
C TRP A 703 40.01 -29.94 -8.49
N ARG A 704 40.43 -28.68 -8.68
CA ARG A 704 39.72 -27.52 -8.14
C ARG A 704 38.33 -27.37 -8.74
N GLN A 705 38.17 -27.47 -10.07
CA GLN A 705 36.89 -27.29 -10.75
C GLN A 705 35.83 -28.30 -10.26
N PHE A 706 36.21 -29.56 -10.04
CA PHE A 706 35.29 -30.58 -9.54
C PHE A 706 34.91 -30.35 -8.06
N TRP A 707 35.90 -30.20 -7.17
CA TRP A 707 35.63 -30.09 -5.74
C TRP A 707 35.06 -28.73 -5.31
N PHE A 708 35.19 -27.68 -6.13
CA PHE A 708 34.57 -26.38 -5.84
C PHE A 708 33.13 -26.27 -6.35
N ALA A 709 32.66 -27.21 -7.17
CA ALA A 709 31.27 -27.21 -7.64
C ALA A 709 30.30 -27.48 -6.48
N PRO A 710 29.18 -26.72 -6.35
CA PRO A 710 28.21 -26.95 -5.29
C PRO A 710 27.60 -28.36 -5.32
N VAL A 711 27.31 -28.87 -6.52
CA VAL A 711 26.72 -30.22 -6.68
C VAL A 711 27.59 -31.33 -6.09
N THR A 712 28.92 -31.24 -6.18
CA THR A 712 29.83 -32.26 -5.64
C THR A 712 29.90 -32.16 -4.12
N SER A 713 29.90 -30.94 -3.57
CA SER A 713 29.82 -30.72 -2.12
C SER A 713 28.51 -31.23 -1.52
N PHE A 714 27.38 -31.02 -2.20
CA PHE A 714 26.08 -31.56 -1.80
C PHE A 714 26.06 -33.08 -1.83
N LEU A 715 26.50 -33.69 -2.94
CA LEU A 715 26.54 -35.14 -3.08
C LEU A 715 27.45 -35.79 -2.03
N GLY A 716 28.60 -35.17 -1.76
CA GLY A 716 29.50 -35.59 -0.69
C GLY A 716 28.84 -35.52 0.68
N ASN A 717 28.14 -34.43 1.01
CA ASN A 717 27.40 -34.32 2.26
C ASN A 717 26.30 -35.37 2.40
N VAL A 718 25.52 -35.62 1.33
CA VAL A 718 24.48 -36.66 1.31
C VAL A 718 25.07 -38.03 1.61
N LEU A 719 26.12 -38.43 0.87
CA LEU A 719 26.77 -39.73 1.03
C LEU A 719 27.35 -39.90 2.43
N MET A 720 28.06 -38.89 2.93
CA MET A 720 28.64 -38.91 4.26
C MET A 720 27.57 -38.94 5.35
N TYR A 721 26.42 -38.28 5.14
CA TYR A 721 25.30 -38.33 6.07
C TYR A 721 24.63 -39.71 6.12
N PHE A 722 24.48 -40.40 4.98
CA PHE A 722 24.02 -41.79 4.96
C PHE A 722 24.98 -42.73 5.70
N LEU A 723 26.29 -42.55 5.52
CA LEU A 723 27.30 -43.29 6.28
C LEU A 723 27.23 -43.01 7.78
N PHE A 724 26.98 -41.76 8.17
CA PHE A 724 26.74 -41.37 9.56
C PHE A 724 25.53 -42.09 10.15
N LEU A 725 24.39 -42.13 9.45
CA LEU A 725 23.20 -42.85 9.92
C LEU A 725 23.44 -44.35 10.03
N LEU A 726 24.15 -44.96 9.08
CA LEU A 726 24.52 -46.38 9.14
C LEU A 726 25.45 -46.66 10.32
N LEU A 727 26.44 -45.80 10.57
CA LEU A 727 27.32 -45.90 11.74
C LEU A 727 26.53 -45.74 13.05
N PHE A 728 25.60 -44.79 13.11
CA PHE A 728 24.78 -44.57 14.29
C PHE A 728 23.86 -45.78 14.56
N ALA A 729 23.22 -46.32 13.53
CA ALA A 729 22.42 -47.54 13.64
C ALA A 729 23.27 -48.74 14.08
N TYR A 730 24.47 -48.90 13.53
CA TYR A 730 25.41 -49.96 13.92
C TYR A 730 25.79 -49.86 15.39
N VAL A 731 26.13 -48.66 15.86
CA VAL A 731 26.45 -48.38 17.27
C VAL A 731 25.27 -48.71 18.19
N LEU A 732 24.04 -48.34 17.82
CA LEU A 732 22.86 -48.57 18.65
C LEU A 732 22.41 -50.05 18.71
N LEU A 733 22.57 -50.78 17.60
CA LEU A 733 22.07 -52.16 17.48
C LEU A 733 23.11 -53.22 17.87
N VAL A 734 24.40 -52.99 17.56
CA VAL A 734 25.45 -54.00 17.70
C VAL A 734 26.43 -53.64 18.83
N ASP A 735 26.93 -52.41 18.85
CA ASP A 735 28.13 -52.03 19.60
C ASP A 735 27.88 -51.15 20.84
N PHE A 736 26.67 -51.24 21.43
CA PHE A 736 26.27 -50.44 22.59
C PHE A 736 26.78 -51.06 23.91
N LYS A 737 28.00 -50.69 24.33
CA LYS A 737 28.67 -51.25 25.52
C LYS A 737 28.25 -50.55 26.83
N PRO A 738 28.22 -51.28 27.97
CA PRO A 738 27.86 -50.71 29.28
C PRO A 738 28.86 -49.65 29.76
N PRO A 739 28.47 -48.79 30.73
CA PRO A 739 29.30 -47.70 31.27
C PRO A 739 30.66 -48.18 31.84
N PRO A 740 31.65 -47.29 32.02
CA PRO A 740 33.04 -47.64 32.38
C PRO A 740 33.11 -48.58 33.60
N PRO A 741 34.04 -49.57 33.62
CA PRO A 741 35.44 -49.48 33.13
C PRO A 741 35.73 -49.99 31.71
N ARG A 742 34.78 -50.61 30.99
CA ARG A 742 35.03 -51.12 29.61
C ARG A 742 35.04 -50.03 28.51
N GLY A 743 34.76 -48.77 28.89
CA GLY A 743 34.85 -47.58 28.05
C GLY A 743 33.89 -47.58 26.85
N PRO A 744 33.68 -46.43 26.20
CA PRO A 744 32.99 -46.39 24.91
C PRO A 744 33.77 -47.18 23.85
N ALA A 745 33.07 -47.89 22.98
CA ALA A 745 33.67 -48.58 21.85
C ALA A 745 34.32 -47.57 20.90
N PHE A 746 35.32 -48.01 20.13
CA PHE A 746 35.96 -47.15 19.13
C PHE A 746 34.94 -46.56 18.13
N ALA A 747 33.96 -47.36 17.70
CA ALA A 747 32.87 -46.91 16.83
C ALA A 747 32.00 -45.79 17.46
N GLU A 748 31.78 -45.85 18.77
CA GLU A 748 31.04 -44.81 19.52
C GLU A 748 31.84 -43.51 19.61
N CYS A 749 33.16 -43.59 19.86
CA CYS A 749 34.03 -42.41 19.84
C CYS A 749 34.05 -41.74 18.47
N VAL A 750 34.07 -42.53 17.38
CA VAL A 750 33.97 -42.01 16.01
C VAL A 750 32.62 -41.31 15.79
N LEU A 751 31.52 -41.89 16.27
CA LEU A 751 30.19 -41.26 16.21
C LEU A 751 30.16 -39.92 16.96
N TYR A 752 30.73 -39.86 18.16
CA TYR A 752 30.76 -38.63 18.97
C TYR A 752 31.57 -37.54 18.29
N PHE A 753 32.73 -37.91 17.74
CA PHE A 753 33.54 -37.00 16.94
C PHE A 753 32.78 -36.50 15.71
N TRP A 754 32.01 -37.37 15.06
CA TRP A 754 31.19 -36.99 13.91
C TRP A 754 30.11 -35.97 14.29
N VAL A 755 29.33 -36.22 15.35
CA VAL A 755 28.31 -35.26 15.82
C VAL A 755 28.95 -33.94 16.23
N PHE A 756 30.11 -33.98 16.89
CA PHE A 756 30.89 -32.77 17.18
C PHE A 756 31.24 -31.97 15.92
N THR A 757 31.59 -32.63 14.82
CA THR A 757 31.87 -31.96 13.54
C THR A 757 30.62 -31.29 12.95
N ILE A 758 29.44 -31.90 13.09
CA ILE A 758 28.15 -31.31 12.68
C ILE A 758 27.83 -30.08 13.53
N VAL A 759 28.01 -30.16 14.85
CA VAL A 759 27.80 -29.00 15.76
C VAL A 759 28.73 -27.84 15.40
N CYS A 760 30.00 -28.12 15.05
CA CYS A 760 30.92 -27.08 14.58
C CYS A 760 30.47 -26.42 13.27
N GLU A 761 29.79 -27.16 12.41
CA GLU A 761 29.25 -26.67 11.14
C GLU A 761 28.07 -25.72 11.37
N GLU A 762 27.13 -26.09 12.23
CA GLU A 762 26.01 -25.24 12.68
C GLU A 762 26.49 -23.95 13.36
N ILE A 763 27.53 -24.07 14.18
CA ILE A 763 28.23 -22.93 14.79
C ILE A 763 28.82 -22.04 13.69
N ARG A 764 29.53 -22.59 12.70
CA ARG A 764 30.08 -21.80 11.59
C ARG A 764 28.97 -21.05 10.83
N GLU A 765 27.86 -21.71 10.53
CA GLU A 765 26.72 -21.11 9.85
C GLU A 765 26.11 -19.96 10.66
N THR A 766 26.07 -20.08 11.98
CA THR A 766 25.62 -19.02 12.91
C THR A 766 26.67 -17.94 13.20
N PHE A 767 27.95 -18.11 12.85
CA PHE A 767 29.01 -17.10 13.05
C PHE A 767 29.53 -16.40 11.77
N LEU A 768 29.61 -17.05 10.61
CA LEU A 768 30.28 -16.48 9.41
C LEU A 768 29.44 -15.66 8.41
N VAL A 769 28.13 -15.86 8.35
CA VAL A 769 27.19 -15.17 7.46
C VAL A 769 26.70 -13.83 8.07
N GLY A 770 27.38 -12.73 7.72
CA GLY A 770 26.85 -11.35 7.85
C GLY A 770 27.39 -10.51 9.02
N SER A 771 27.29 -9.18 8.90
CA SER A 771 27.75 -8.18 9.90
C SER A 771 26.72 -7.88 11.02
N MET A 772 25.62 -8.62 11.07
CA MET A 772 24.53 -8.40 12.03
C MET A 772 24.93 -8.73 13.48
N MET A 773 24.35 -8.01 14.45
CA MET A 773 24.46 -8.34 15.88
C MET A 773 23.96 -9.76 16.19
N TRP A 774 24.69 -10.46 17.07
CA TRP A 774 24.45 -11.87 17.42
C TRP A 774 23.00 -12.19 17.85
N ARG A 775 22.32 -11.32 18.61
CA ARG A 775 20.93 -11.56 19.07
C ARG A 775 19.93 -11.64 17.92
N GLN A 776 20.03 -10.77 16.91
CA GLN A 776 19.11 -10.78 15.78
C GLN A 776 19.35 -12.00 14.89
N ARG A 777 20.60 -12.43 14.82
CA ARG A 777 20.99 -13.62 14.08
C ARG A 777 20.45 -14.90 14.70
N MET A 778 20.60 -15.06 16.01
CA MET A 778 20.02 -16.20 16.74
C MET A 778 18.49 -16.21 16.62
N ARG A 779 17.84 -15.04 16.68
CA ARG A 779 16.38 -14.95 16.46
C ARG A 779 15.98 -15.44 15.07
N LYS A 780 16.72 -15.07 14.02
CA LYS A 780 16.45 -15.52 12.64
C LYS A 780 16.70 -17.01 12.47
N TYR A 781 17.79 -17.54 13.05
CA TYR A 781 18.11 -18.96 13.02
C TYR A 781 17.02 -19.80 13.69
N ILE A 782 16.57 -19.39 14.89
CA ILE A 782 15.50 -20.07 15.66
C ILE A 782 14.13 -19.96 14.98
N GLN A 783 13.90 -19.03 14.05
CA GLN A 783 12.62 -18.95 13.35
C GLN A 783 12.42 -20.07 12.32
N ASP A 784 13.50 -20.64 11.78
CA ASP A 784 13.43 -21.74 10.82
C ASP A 784 12.98 -23.03 11.52
N VAL A 785 12.09 -23.79 10.87
CA VAL A 785 11.56 -25.05 11.41
C VAL A 785 12.62 -26.15 11.36
N TRP A 786 13.46 -26.16 10.32
CA TRP A 786 14.49 -27.19 10.16
C TRP A 786 15.61 -27.00 11.17
N ASN A 787 16.07 -25.76 11.39
CA ASN A 787 17.05 -25.45 12.42
C ASN A 787 16.57 -25.79 13.83
N LYS A 788 15.26 -25.68 14.11
CA LYS A 788 14.68 -26.15 15.38
C LYS A 788 14.78 -27.67 15.52
N CYS A 789 14.56 -28.41 14.44
CA CYS A 789 14.71 -29.87 14.41
C CYS A 789 16.17 -30.27 14.70
N ASP A 790 17.12 -29.59 14.08
CA ASP A 790 18.55 -29.88 14.23
C ASP A 790 19.05 -29.52 15.63
N LEU A 791 18.62 -28.38 16.18
CA LEU A 791 18.87 -28.03 17.57
C LEU A 791 18.27 -29.05 18.53
N THR A 792 17.07 -29.55 18.24
CA THR A 792 16.40 -30.58 19.07
C THR A 792 17.19 -31.90 19.03
N ALA A 793 17.67 -32.33 17.86
CA ALA A 793 18.53 -33.50 17.71
C ALA A 793 19.82 -33.35 18.53
N ILE A 794 20.52 -32.21 18.40
CA ILE A 794 21.77 -31.98 19.15
C ILE A 794 21.52 -32.01 20.67
N ILE A 795 20.42 -31.42 21.15
CA ILE A 795 20.07 -31.43 22.58
C ILE A 795 19.75 -32.86 23.06
N LEU A 796 18.95 -33.62 22.31
CA LEU A 796 18.61 -35.01 22.63
C LEU A 796 19.84 -35.90 22.65
N PHE A 797 20.75 -35.73 21.69
CA PHE A 797 22.03 -36.43 21.65
C PHE A 797 22.87 -36.14 22.90
N ILE A 798 23.02 -34.86 23.30
CA ILE A 798 23.77 -34.50 24.51
C ILE A 798 23.12 -35.13 25.76
N ILE A 799 21.79 -35.08 25.88
CA ILE A 799 21.07 -35.72 26.99
C ILE A 799 21.33 -37.23 26.98
N GLY A 800 21.17 -37.88 25.83
CA GLY A 800 21.43 -39.32 25.66
C GLY A 800 22.85 -39.71 26.06
N LEU A 801 23.86 -38.92 25.66
CA LEU A 801 25.25 -39.11 26.06
C LEU A 801 25.45 -38.95 27.56
N THR A 802 24.89 -37.89 28.17
CA THR A 802 25.01 -37.66 29.61
C THR A 802 24.37 -38.78 30.43
N CYS A 803 23.16 -39.21 30.07
CA CYS A 803 22.45 -40.32 30.72
C CYS A 803 23.17 -41.66 30.56
N ARG A 804 23.87 -41.86 29.43
CA ARG A 804 24.67 -43.06 29.17
C ARG A 804 25.90 -43.16 30.09
N MET A 805 26.49 -42.04 30.51
CA MET A 805 27.66 -42.04 31.41
C MET A 805 27.32 -42.53 32.83
N PHE A 806 26.04 -42.52 33.22
CA PHE A 806 25.60 -42.96 34.54
C PHE A 806 24.97 -44.36 34.49
N GLN A 807 25.40 -45.25 35.38
CA GLN A 807 24.92 -46.63 35.44
C GLN A 807 23.43 -46.75 35.81
N TRP A 808 22.90 -45.81 36.59
CA TRP A 808 21.48 -45.77 36.98
C TRP A 808 20.53 -45.41 35.83
N SER A 809 21.01 -44.72 34.80
CA SER A 809 20.19 -44.21 33.69
C SER A 809 20.58 -44.78 32.32
N TYR A 810 21.31 -45.90 32.29
CA TYR A 810 21.84 -46.48 31.05
C TYR A 810 20.74 -46.86 30.05
N GLU A 811 19.71 -47.59 30.50
CA GLU A 811 18.58 -47.98 29.64
C GLU A 811 17.79 -46.75 29.15
N PHE A 812 17.67 -45.74 30.01
CA PHE A 812 17.06 -44.47 29.64
C PHE A 812 17.90 -43.73 28.58
N GLY A 813 19.22 -43.69 28.74
CA GLY A 813 20.14 -43.11 27.75
C GLY A 813 20.07 -43.82 26.41
N ARG A 814 19.98 -45.16 26.39
CA ARG A 814 19.74 -45.94 25.18
C ARG A 814 18.40 -45.57 24.52
N ALA A 815 17.32 -45.48 25.29
CA ALA A 815 16.01 -45.09 24.78
C ALA A 815 16.04 -43.67 24.18
N VAL A 816 16.69 -42.71 24.84
CA VAL A 816 16.86 -41.34 24.34
C VAL A 816 17.66 -41.32 23.03
N LEU A 817 18.75 -42.09 22.95
CA LEU A 817 19.54 -42.17 21.70
C LEU A 817 18.78 -42.88 20.56
N CYS A 818 17.88 -43.82 20.85
CA CYS A 818 16.99 -44.40 19.83
C CYS A 818 16.00 -43.36 19.27
N VAL A 819 15.41 -42.54 20.14
CA VAL A 819 14.54 -41.43 19.70
C VAL A 819 15.35 -40.40 18.93
N ASP A 820 16.55 -40.09 19.39
CA ASP A 820 17.46 -39.17 18.72
C ASP A 820 17.86 -39.64 17.31
N TYR A 821 18.13 -40.93 17.13
CA TYR A 821 18.33 -41.53 15.79
C TYR A 821 17.13 -41.26 14.88
N MET A 822 15.89 -41.39 15.36
CA MET A 822 14.70 -41.05 14.57
C MET A 822 14.71 -39.58 14.14
N VAL A 823 15.06 -38.66 15.04
CA VAL A 823 15.14 -37.22 14.71
C VAL A 823 16.23 -36.96 13.67
N PHE A 824 17.41 -37.54 13.79
CA PHE A 824 18.47 -37.46 12.77
C PHE A 824 18.01 -38.06 11.43
N THR A 825 17.21 -39.13 11.40
CA THR A 825 16.67 -39.64 10.14
C THR A 825 15.65 -38.68 9.49
N LEU A 826 14.87 -37.93 10.28
CA LEU A 826 13.94 -36.92 9.73
C LEU A 826 14.68 -35.80 8.98
N HIS A 827 15.94 -35.50 9.34
CA HIS A 827 16.76 -34.53 8.63
C HIS A 827 17.04 -34.93 7.16
N LEU A 828 16.95 -36.22 6.80
CA LEU A 828 17.03 -36.64 5.39
C LEU A 828 15.93 -35.99 4.53
N ILE A 829 14.77 -35.69 5.11
CA ILE A 829 13.68 -35.02 4.40
C ILE A 829 14.11 -33.62 3.97
N HIS A 830 14.84 -32.89 4.83
CA HIS A 830 15.38 -31.57 4.50
C HIS A 830 16.37 -31.65 3.33
N ILE A 831 17.28 -32.62 3.36
CA ILE A 831 18.27 -32.85 2.29
C ILE A 831 17.57 -33.16 0.96
N PHE A 832 16.53 -34.01 0.98
CA PHE A 832 15.78 -34.36 -0.24
C PHE A 832 14.86 -33.25 -0.74
N ALA A 833 14.62 -32.18 0.02
CA ALA A 833 13.82 -31.03 -0.40
C ALA A 833 14.40 -30.32 -1.63
N ILE A 834 15.71 -30.46 -1.90
CA ILE A 834 16.35 -29.89 -3.10
C ILE A 834 15.95 -30.60 -4.39
N HIS A 835 15.42 -31.83 -4.31
CA HIS A 835 15.11 -32.63 -5.49
C HIS A 835 13.84 -32.14 -6.18
N LYS A 836 13.88 -31.99 -7.52
CA LYS A 836 12.78 -31.42 -8.33
C LYS A 836 11.44 -32.10 -8.14
N GLN A 837 11.41 -33.43 -7.96
CA GLN A 837 10.17 -34.19 -7.82
C GLN A 837 9.68 -34.34 -6.37
N LEU A 838 10.59 -34.25 -5.39
CA LEU A 838 10.27 -34.48 -3.96
C LEU A 838 10.05 -33.18 -3.21
N GLY A 839 10.75 -32.10 -3.58
CA GLY A 839 10.66 -30.80 -2.93
C GLY A 839 9.23 -30.23 -2.85
N PRO A 840 8.49 -30.12 -3.97
CA PRO A 840 7.11 -29.64 -3.93
C PRO A 840 6.20 -30.48 -3.02
N LYS A 841 6.41 -31.81 -2.99
CA LYS A 841 5.66 -32.72 -2.12
C LYS A 841 5.95 -32.46 -0.64
N ILE A 842 7.22 -32.23 -0.28
CA ILE A 842 7.62 -31.90 1.10
C ILE A 842 7.00 -30.57 1.56
N ILE A 843 6.92 -29.56 0.69
CA ILE A 843 6.26 -28.28 1.00
C ILE A 843 4.76 -28.48 1.26
N ILE A 844 4.10 -29.37 0.51
CA ILE A 844 2.69 -29.69 0.70
C ILE A 844 2.47 -30.37 2.06
N VAL A 845 3.28 -31.38 2.39
CA VAL A 845 3.24 -32.04 3.71
C VAL A 845 3.42 -31.02 4.84
N GLY A 846 4.41 -30.12 4.71
CA GLY A 846 4.65 -29.07 5.70
C GLY A 846 3.45 -28.14 5.93
N LYS A 847 2.64 -27.86 4.89
CA LYS A 847 1.40 -27.06 5.04
C LYS A 847 0.25 -27.86 5.63
N MET A 848 0.15 -29.16 5.34
CA MET A 848 -0.86 -30.07 5.91
C MET A 848 -0.66 -30.36 7.40
N MET A 849 0.54 -30.15 7.95
CA MET A 849 0.81 -30.33 9.39
C MET A 849 -0.10 -29.48 10.28
N LYS A 850 -0.57 -28.32 9.81
CA LYS A 850 -1.54 -27.51 10.57
C LYS A 850 -2.90 -28.20 10.69
N ASP A 851 -3.35 -28.84 9.61
CA ASP A 851 -4.61 -29.58 9.59
C ASP A 851 -4.52 -30.83 10.49
N ILE A 852 -3.36 -31.50 10.50
CA ILE A 852 -3.05 -32.62 11.43
C ILE A 852 -3.19 -32.18 12.88
N PHE A 853 -2.68 -31.00 13.23
CA PHE A 853 -2.73 -30.52 14.61
C PHE A 853 -4.17 -30.33 15.11
N PHE A 854 -5.03 -29.70 14.30
CA PHE A 854 -6.45 -29.55 14.66
C PHE A 854 -7.17 -30.89 14.74
N PHE A 855 -6.86 -31.83 13.84
CA PHE A 855 -7.41 -33.17 13.88
C PHE A 855 -7.00 -33.94 15.15
N LEU A 856 -5.71 -33.93 15.51
CA LEU A 856 -5.19 -34.61 16.69
C LEU A 856 -5.84 -34.08 17.98
N PHE A 857 -6.20 -32.79 18.03
CA PHE A 857 -6.94 -32.22 19.15
C PHE A 857 -8.33 -32.86 19.29
N PHE A 858 -9.13 -32.94 18.22
CA PHE A 858 -10.44 -33.59 18.25
C PHE A 858 -10.35 -35.08 18.55
N LEU A 859 -9.38 -35.78 17.95
CA LEU A 859 -9.13 -37.19 18.22
C LEU A 859 -8.74 -37.41 19.70
N GLY A 860 -7.89 -36.54 20.26
CA GLY A 860 -7.46 -36.62 21.65
C GLY A 860 -8.60 -36.45 22.66
N VAL A 861 -9.50 -35.49 22.43
CA VAL A 861 -10.70 -35.28 23.28
C VAL A 861 -11.62 -36.50 23.23
N TRP A 862 -11.88 -37.03 22.04
CA TRP A 862 -12.73 -38.20 21.86
C TRP A 862 -12.11 -39.47 22.47
N LEU A 863 -10.80 -39.65 22.27
CA LEU A 863 -10.03 -40.76 22.83
C LEU A 863 -10.04 -40.75 24.36
N MET A 864 -9.85 -39.58 24.97
CA MET A 864 -9.96 -39.42 26.43
C MET A 864 -11.34 -39.86 26.94
N ALA A 865 -12.41 -39.38 26.31
CA ALA A 865 -13.79 -39.68 26.74
C ALA A 865 -14.07 -41.19 26.73
N TYR A 866 -13.71 -41.87 25.63
CA TYR A 866 -13.84 -43.31 25.51
C TYR A 866 -12.91 -44.07 26.46
N GLY A 867 -11.64 -43.63 26.60
CA GLY A 867 -10.65 -44.27 27.44
C GLY A 867 -10.99 -44.26 28.92
N VAL A 868 -11.49 -43.13 29.43
CA VAL A 868 -11.96 -43.03 30.82
C VAL A 868 -13.20 -43.89 31.03
N ALA A 869 -14.17 -43.86 30.11
CA ALA A 869 -15.37 -44.69 30.20
C ALA A 869 -15.05 -46.19 30.19
N ASN A 870 -14.17 -46.64 29.29
CA ASN A 870 -13.72 -48.03 29.22
C ASN A 870 -12.97 -48.48 30.48
N GLN A 871 -12.06 -47.65 30.99
CA GLN A 871 -11.32 -47.97 32.21
C GLN A 871 -12.28 -48.13 33.39
N ALA A 872 -13.27 -47.25 33.53
CA ALA A 872 -14.27 -47.29 34.59
C ALA A 872 -15.21 -48.50 34.50
N LEU A 873 -15.57 -48.94 33.29
CA LEU A 873 -16.47 -50.07 33.08
C LEU A 873 -15.77 -51.44 33.23
N LEU A 874 -14.50 -51.54 32.83
CA LEU A 874 -13.76 -52.81 32.83
C LEU A 874 -13.05 -53.12 34.15
N TYR A 875 -12.60 -52.09 34.88
CA TYR A 875 -11.83 -52.24 36.11
C TYR A 875 -12.49 -51.48 37.26
N SER A 876 -12.90 -52.21 38.30
CA SER A 876 -13.56 -51.59 39.47
C SER A 876 -12.59 -50.83 40.38
N TYR A 877 -11.33 -51.27 40.48
CA TYR A 877 -10.29 -50.61 41.27
C TYR A 877 -8.88 -51.08 40.84
N ASP A 878 -7.97 -50.14 40.51
CA ASP A 878 -6.53 -50.42 40.31
C ASP A 878 -5.74 -49.27 40.99
N PRO A 879 -4.88 -49.53 41.99
CA PRO A 879 -4.20 -48.48 42.76
C PRO A 879 -3.02 -47.84 42.03
N ARG A 880 -2.68 -48.29 40.81
CA ARG A 880 -1.46 -47.88 40.09
C ARG A 880 -1.75 -46.77 39.06
N PRO A 881 -1.39 -45.50 39.33
CA PRO A 881 -1.72 -44.39 38.44
C PRO A 881 -1.10 -44.52 37.04
N ALA A 882 0.16 -44.99 36.94
CA ALA A 882 0.84 -45.17 35.65
C ALA A 882 0.13 -46.16 34.72
N TRP A 883 -0.48 -47.21 35.28
CA TRP A 883 -1.25 -48.20 34.52
C TRP A 883 -2.60 -47.67 34.10
N ILE A 884 -3.25 -46.85 34.94
CA ILE A 884 -4.49 -46.14 34.58
C ILE A 884 -4.22 -45.22 33.38
N PHE A 885 -3.17 -44.39 33.42
CA PHE A 885 -2.81 -43.52 32.30
C PHE A 885 -2.54 -44.31 31.02
N ARG A 886 -1.82 -45.44 31.10
CA ARG A 886 -1.60 -46.33 29.94
C ARG A 886 -2.91 -46.90 29.40
N ARG A 887 -3.86 -47.29 30.26
CA ARG A 887 -5.15 -47.85 29.81
C ARG A 887 -6.11 -46.79 29.27
N VAL A 888 -6.09 -45.57 29.80
CA VAL A 888 -6.96 -44.47 29.34
C VAL A 888 -6.51 -43.89 28.01
N PHE A 889 -5.20 -43.78 27.76
CA PHE A 889 -4.71 -43.17 26.52
C PHE A 889 -4.18 -44.17 25.51
N TYR A 890 -3.26 -45.05 25.93
CA TYR A 890 -2.50 -45.89 25.01
C TYR A 890 -3.33 -47.05 24.45
N ARG A 891 -4.18 -47.70 25.27
CA ARG A 891 -5.03 -48.81 24.79
C ARG A 891 -6.12 -48.36 23.80
N PRO A 892 -6.94 -47.35 24.10
CA PRO A 892 -7.88 -46.76 23.13
C PRO A 892 -7.24 -46.36 21.81
N TYR A 893 -6.03 -45.77 21.85
CA TYR A 893 -5.28 -45.45 20.64
C TYR A 893 -5.00 -46.71 19.79
N LEU A 894 -4.56 -47.80 20.41
CA LEU A 894 -4.32 -49.08 19.72
C LEU A 894 -5.61 -49.73 19.20
N HIS A 895 -6.75 -49.50 19.86
CA HIS A 895 -8.05 -50.01 19.38
C HIS A 895 -8.42 -49.42 18.01
N ILE A 896 -8.02 -48.18 17.69
CA ILE A 896 -8.24 -47.57 16.35
C ILE A 896 -7.57 -48.41 15.26
N PHE A 897 -6.39 -48.96 15.54
CA PHE A 897 -5.62 -49.80 14.62
C PHE A 897 -6.00 -51.29 14.67
N GLY A 898 -6.97 -51.68 15.49
CA GLY A 898 -7.50 -53.04 15.56
C GLY A 898 -6.73 -54.04 16.43
N GLN A 899 -5.83 -53.58 17.30
CA GLN A 899 -5.08 -54.48 18.21
C GLN A 899 -5.86 -54.68 19.53
N TRP A 900 -6.28 -55.92 19.83
CA TRP A 900 -7.27 -56.19 20.91
C TRP A 900 -6.89 -57.19 22.03
N ASP A 901 -5.70 -57.81 22.01
CA ASP A 901 -5.36 -58.89 22.95
C ASP A 901 -4.14 -58.65 23.84
N THR A 902 -4.30 -59.01 25.12
CA THR A 902 -3.22 -59.29 26.08
C THR A 902 -3.62 -60.44 26.99
N GLU A 903 -2.65 -61.29 27.34
CA GLU A 903 -2.79 -62.32 28.38
C GLU A 903 -3.12 -61.67 29.72
N CYS A 904 -4.22 -62.08 30.35
CA CYS A 904 -4.65 -61.57 31.65
C CYS A 904 -4.50 -62.63 32.74
N THR A 905 -4.45 -62.20 34.00
CA THR A 905 -4.31 -63.07 35.19
C THR A 905 -5.22 -62.56 36.31
N ASP A 906 -5.93 -63.47 36.97
CA ASP A 906 -6.82 -63.18 38.11
C ASP A 906 -6.11 -63.24 39.48
N ASN A 907 -4.84 -63.63 39.50
CA ASN A 907 -4.10 -63.89 40.73
C ASN A 907 -3.56 -62.58 41.33
N VAL A 908 -4.07 -62.20 42.52
CA VAL A 908 -3.82 -60.90 43.19
C VAL A 908 -2.32 -60.62 43.39
N THR A 909 -1.53 -61.64 43.73
CA THR A 909 -0.08 -61.53 43.93
C THR A 909 0.69 -61.27 42.64
N LEU A 910 0.25 -61.86 41.52
CA LEU A 910 0.80 -61.60 40.19
C LEU A 910 0.37 -60.22 39.67
N ILE A 911 -0.85 -59.76 40.01
CA ILE A 911 -1.34 -58.42 39.68
C ILE A 911 -0.52 -57.34 40.40
N GLU A 912 -0.23 -57.53 41.70
CA GLU A 912 0.68 -56.67 42.47
C GLU A 912 2.12 -56.72 41.92
N GLY A 913 2.55 -57.89 41.44
CA GLY A 913 3.82 -58.11 40.75
C GLY A 913 3.92 -57.56 39.32
N GLY A 914 2.85 -56.98 38.77
CA GLY A 914 2.84 -56.32 37.45
C GLY A 914 2.06 -57.00 36.33
N ALA A 915 1.37 -58.12 36.59
CA ALA A 915 0.49 -58.78 35.63
C ALA A 915 -0.82 -58.00 35.40
N GLU A 916 -1.43 -58.20 34.23
CA GLU A 916 -2.68 -57.53 33.86
C GLU A 916 -3.89 -58.22 34.50
N PRO A 917 -4.73 -57.50 35.26
CA PRO A 917 -5.96 -58.05 35.81
C PRO A 917 -6.95 -58.40 34.68
N CYS A 918 -7.68 -59.51 34.80
CA CYS A 918 -8.72 -59.85 33.84
C CYS A 918 -9.94 -58.91 33.94
N ARG A 919 -10.69 -58.84 32.84
CA ARG A 919 -11.82 -57.91 32.65
C ARG A 919 -13.03 -58.37 33.47
N SER A 920 -13.74 -57.42 34.09
CA SER A 920 -15.03 -57.72 34.72
C SER A 920 -16.11 -58.00 33.66
N HIS A 921 -16.87 -59.10 33.81
CA HIS A 921 -17.94 -59.47 32.88
C HIS A 921 -19.26 -58.70 33.09
N TYR A 922 -19.37 -57.88 34.15
CA TYR A 922 -20.63 -57.23 34.55
C TYR A 922 -21.27 -56.33 33.48
N ALA A 923 -20.46 -55.53 32.76
CA ALA A 923 -20.93 -54.57 31.75
C ALA A 923 -20.38 -54.86 30.35
N ASN A 924 -20.07 -56.13 30.03
CA ASN A 924 -19.39 -56.47 28.78
C ASN A 924 -20.19 -56.06 27.52
N TRP A 925 -21.52 -56.20 27.55
CA TRP A 925 -22.38 -55.79 26.43
C TRP A 925 -22.28 -54.28 26.15
N LEU A 926 -22.19 -53.46 27.19
CA LEU A 926 -22.08 -52.00 27.08
C LEU A 926 -20.71 -51.59 26.55
N VAL A 927 -19.64 -52.28 26.98
CA VAL A 927 -18.27 -52.06 26.46
C VAL A 927 -18.18 -52.38 24.97
N ILE A 928 -18.83 -53.46 24.51
CA ILE A 928 -18.89 -53.80 23.08
C ILE A 928 -19.66 -52.73 22.30
N VAL A 929 -20.81 -52.26 22.81
CA VAL A 929 -21.58 -51.18 22.18
C VAL A 929 -20.77 -49.88 22.10
N LEU A 930 -20.10 -49.49 23.19
CA LEU A 930 -19.23 -48.31 23.23
C LEU A 930 -18.04 -48.44 22.28
N LEU A 931 -17.45 -49.63 22.15
CA LEU A 931 -16.39 -49.90 21.17
C LEU A 931 -16.90 -49.74 19.73
N VAL A 932 -18.07 -50.26 19.39
CA VAL A 932 -18.66 -50.10 18.05
C VAL A 932 -18.93 -48.63 17.73
N ILE A 933 -19.53 -47.88 18.67
CA ILE A 933 -19.77 -46.44 18.51
C ILE A 933 -18.44 -45.69 18.36
N TYR A 934 -17.45 -46.03 19.19
CA TYR A 934 -16.12 -45.44 19.13
C TYR A 934 -15.45 -45.67 17.78
N LEU A 935 -15.44 -46.90 17.27
CA LEU A 935 -14.87 -47.25 15.97
C LEU A 935 -15.64 -46.60 14.81
N LEU A 936 -16.97 -46.51 14.90
CA LEU A 936 -17.78 -45.82 13.90
C LEU A 936 -17.41 -44.34 13.83
N VAL A 937 -17.39 -43.65 14.96
CA VAL A 937 -17.08 -42.20 15.00
C VAL A 937 -15.62 -41.95 14.60
N THR A 938 -14.67 -42.75 15.09
CA THR A 938 -13.26 -42.56 14.74
C THR A 938 -12.97 -42.90 13.28
N ASN A 939 -13.33 -44.09 12.81
CA ASN A 939 -12.92 -44.56 11.49
C ASN A 939 -13.82 -44.05 10.36
N ILE A 940 -15.13 -43.92 10.58
CA ILE A 940 -16.05 -43.47 9.52
C ILE A 940 -16.16 -41.95 9.49
N LEU A 941 -16.21 -41.27 10.65
CA LEU A 941 -16.38 -39.82 10.68
C LEU A 941 -15.04 -39.10 10.71
N LEU A 942 -14.21 -39.33 11.74
CA LEU A 942 -13.00 -38.54 11.96
C LEU A 942 -11.92 -38.81 10.89
N ILE A 943 -11.60 -40.07 10.57
CA ILE A 943 -10.58 -40.38 9.55
C ILE A 943 -11.01 -39.88 8.16
N ASN A 944 -12.27 -40.04 7.76
CA ASN A 944 -12.74 -39.53 6.48
C ASN A 944 -12.75 -38.00 6.42
N LEU A 945 -13.04 -37.33 7.53
CA LEU A 945 -12.89 -35.88 7.63
C LEU A 945 -11.42 -35.45 7.45
N LEU A 946 -10.46 -36.17 8.04
CA LEU A 946 -9.03 -35.92 7.82
C LEU A 946 -8.64 -36.08 6.35
N ILE A 947 -9.10 -37.14 5.68
CA ILE A 947 -8.87 -37.38 4.26
C ILE A 947 -9.45 -36.23 3.43
N ALA A 948 -10.65 -35.76 3.76
CA ALA A 948 -11.29 -34.64 3.08
C ALA A 948 -10.51 -33.32 3.27
N MET A 949 -10.07 -33.00 4.50
CA MET A 949 -9.25 -31.82 4.78
C MET A 949 -7.92 -31.87 4.03
N PHE A 950 -7.23 -33.02 4.03
CA PHE A 950 -6.01 -33.20 3.26
C PHE A 950 -6.24 -33.07 1.76
N SER A 951 -7.31 -33.64 1.22
CA SER A 951 -7.64 -33.52 -0.21
C SER A 951 -7.88 -32.06 -0.62
N TYR A 952 -8.60 -31.30 0.22
CA TYR A 952 -8.82 -29.87 0.01
C TYR A 952 -7.51 -29.08 0.05
N THR A 953 -6.70 -29.24 1.10
CA THR A 953 -5.42 -28.55 1.26
C THR A 953 -4.42 -28.96 0.18
N PHE A 954 -4.39 -30.23 -0.21
CA PHE A 954 -3.58 -30.75 -1.32
C PHE A 954 -3.91 -30.01 -2.61
N SER A 955 -5.19 -30.01 -2.99
CA SER A 955 -5.66 -29.40 -4.25
C SER A 955 -5.38 -27.91 -4.30
N LYS A 956 -5.56 -27.21 -3.17
CA LYS A 956 -5.27 -25.76 -3.05
C LYS A 956 -3.78 -25.44 -3.13
N VAL A 957 -2.92 -26.25 -2.52
CA VAL A 957 -1.47 -25.98 -2.44
C VAL A 957 -0.73 -26.48 -3.69
N GLN A 958 -1.19 -27.57 -4.32
CA GLN A 958 -0.53 -28.19 -5.47
C GLN A 958 -0.34 -27.23 -6.65
N GLY A 959 -1.31 -26.35 -6.91
CA GLY A 959 -1.22 -25.38 -8.02
C GLY A 959 -0.09 -24.36 -7.87
N GLN A 960 0.37 -24.08 -6.64
CA GLN A 960 1.44 -23.11 -6.39
C GLN A 960 2.74 -23.75 -5.87
N SER A 961 2.74 -25.03 -5.51
CA SER A 961 3.85 -25.69 -4.80
C SER A 961 5.18 -25.64 -5.55
N ASP A 962 5.16 -25.76 -6.89
CA ASP A 962 6.36 -25.64 -7.73
C ASP A 962 7.00 -24.25 -7.64
N THR A 963 6.19 -23.18 -7.62
CA THR A 963 6.69 -21.80 -7.47
C THR A 963 7.35 -21.59 -6.10
N TYR A 964 6.76 -22.13 -5.03
CA TYR A 964 7.36 -22.09 -3.69
C TYR A 964 8.67 -22.86 -3.64
N TRP A 965 8.73 -24.04 -4.26
CA TRP A 965 9.94 -24.85 -4.32
C TRP A 965 11.06 -24.15 -5.10
N LYS A 966 10.75 -23.61 -6.30
CA LYS A 966 11.70 -22.85 -7.13
C LYS A 966 12.29 -21.64 -6.40
N PHE A 967 11.49 -20.97 -5.57
CA PHE A 967 11.93 -19.88 -4.70
C PHE A 967 12.85 -20.38 -3.56
N GLN A 968 12.44 -21.43 -2.83
CA GLN A 968 13.25 -22.00 -1.75
C GLN A 968 14.58 -22.59 -2.24
N ARG A 969 14.60 -23.16 -3.45
CA ARG A 969 15.80 -23.70 -4.11
C ARG A 969 16.93 -22.68 -4.16
N TYR A 970 16.64 -21.40 -4.37
CA TYR A 970 17.67 -20.35 -4.36
C TYR A 970 18.43 -20.31 -3.03
N ASN A 971 17.70 -20.27 -1.90
CA ASN A 971 18.32 -20.17 -0.57
C ASN A 971 19.23 -21.36 -0.30
N LEU A 972 18.76 -22.57 -0.62
CA LEU A 972 19.55 -23.80 -0.49
C LEU A 972 20.81 -23.75 -1.35
N ILE A 973 20.71 -23.32 -2.62
CA ILE A 973 21.89 -23.22 -3.51
C ILE A 973 22.92 -22.23 -2.96
N VAL A 974 22.48 -21.07 -2.48
CA VAL A 974 23.38 -20.06 -1.90
C VAL A 974 24.07 -20.60 -0.64
N GLU A 975 23.34 -21.33 0.20
CA GLU A 975 23.86 -21.98 1.39
C GLU A 975 24.96 -22.99 1.03
N TYR A 976 24.68 -23.96 0.15
CA TYR A 976 25.66 -24.96 -0.29
C TYR A 976 26.84 -24.37 -1.06
N HIS A 977 26.63 -23.32 -1.85
CA HIS A 977 27.73 -22.60 -2.50
C HIS A 977 28.67 -21.94 -1.49
N SER A 978 28.13 -21.47 -0.35
CA SER A 978 28.93 -20.86 0.73
C SER A 978 29.65 -21.89 1.61
N ARG A 979 29.22 -23.16 1.60
CA ARG A 979 29.81 -24.24 2.40
C ARG A 979 31.24 -24.59 1.90
N PRO A 980 32.15 -25.00 2.80
CA PRO A 980 33.42 -25.59 2.39
C PRO A 980 33.15 -26.90 1.62
N SER A 981 34.07 -27.27 0.72
CA SER A 981 33.91 -28.44 -0.15
C SER A 981 34.07 -29.79 0.56
N LEU A 982 34.63 -29.79 1.78
CA LEU A 982 34.83 -31.01 2.56
C LEU A 982 33.59 -31.29 3.41
N ALA A 983 33.02 -32.48 3.24
CA ALA A 983 31.92 -32.97 4.05
C ALA A 983 32.38 -33.33 5.49
N PRO A 984 31.48 -33.29 6.49
CA PRO A 984 31.72 -33.89 7.80
C PRO A 984 32.13 -35.38 7.64
N PRO A 985 33.18 -35.89 8.33
CA PRO A 985 33.90 -35.32 9.48
C PRO A 985 35.16 -34.49 9.12
N PHE A 986 35.60 -34.50 7.86
CA PHE A 986 36.85 -33.85 7.43
C PHE A 986 36.76 -32.32 7.36
N ILE A 987 35.56 -31.78 7.57
CA ILE A 987 35.29 -30.34 7.56
C ILE A 987 36.12 -29.56 8.59
N ILE A 988 36.53 -30.19 9.71
CA ILE A 988 37.36 -29.56 10.75
C ILE A 988 38.67 -29.02 10.17
N LEU A 989 39.31 -29.73 9.24
CA LEU A 989 40.54 -29.27 8.59
C LEU A 989 40.31 -27.96 7.83
N SER A 990 39.14 -27.81 7.20
CA SER A 990 38.75 -26.57 6.53
C SER A 990 38.48 -25.42 7.50
N HIS A 991 37.85 -25.70 8.64
CA HIS A 991 37.60 -24.71 9.69
C HIS A 991 38.90 -24.22 10.30
N VAL A 992 39.83 -25.13 10.60
CA VAL A 992 41.16 -24.79 11.12
C VAL A 992 41.92 -23.94 10.09
N HIS A 993 41.91 -24.31 8.81
CA HIS A 993 42.54 -23.51 7.75
C HIS A 993 41.90 -22.11 7.61
N LEU A 994 40.57 -22.00 7.64
CA LEU A 994 39.86 -20.71 7.58
C LEU A 994 40.11 -19.85 8.83
N PHE A 995 40.15 -20.47 10.01
CA PHE A 995 40.45 -19.81 11.27
C PHE A 995 41.87 -19.25 11.26
N ILE A 996 42.86 -20.06 10.85
CA ILE A 996 44.26 -19.64 10.65
C ILE A 996 44.34 -18.48 9.64
N LYS A 997 43.70 -18.60 8.48
CA LYS A 997 43.73 -17.56 7.44
C LYS A 997 43.15 -16.23 7.92
N ARG A 998 42.09 -16.26 8.74
CA ARG A 998 41.37 -15.08 9.20
C ARG A 998 42.03 -14.42 10.41
N TYR A 999 42.45 -15.21 11.39
CA TYR A 999 43.01 -14.71 12.66
C TYR A 999 44.52 -14.44 12.56
N ILE A 1000 45.27 -15.26 11.83
CA ILE A 1000 46.74 -15.15 11.73
C ILE A 1000 47.16 -14.33 10.49
N ARG A 1001 46.50 -14.50 9.34
CA ARG A 1001 46.89 -13.81 8.08
C ARG A 1001 46.06 -12.58 7.71
N LYS A 1002 44.95 -12.28 8.41
CA LYS A 1002 44.01 -11.17 8.13
C LYS A 1002 43.56 -11.05 6.66
N VAL A 1003 43.62 -12.12 5.86
CA VAL A 1003 43.19 -12.09 4.44
C VAL A 1003 41.70 -12.44 4.34
N PRO A 1004 40.85 -11.58 3.74
CA PRO A 1004 39.43 -11.90 3.53
C PRO A 1004 39.22 -13.10 2.60
N SER A 1005 38.10 -13.83 2.78
CA SER A 1005 37.82 -15.07 2.06
C SER A 1005 37.34 -14.80 0.62
N VAL A 1006 38.13 -15.24 -0.36
CA VAL A 1006 37.89 -15.14 -1.82
C VAL A 1006 36.63 -15.90 -2.28
N LYS A 1007 36.12 -16.88 -1.52
CA LYS A 1007 34.96 -17.71 -1.93
C LYS A 1007 33.63 -16.96 -1.88
N ILE A 1008 33.50 -15.97 -0.99
CA ILE A 1008 32.29 -15.11 -0.87
C ILE A 1008 32.29 -14.00 -1.94
N LEU A 1009 33.49 -13.65 -2.44
CA LEU A 1009 33.72 -12.60 -3.44
C LEU A 1009 33.38 -13.02 -4.88
N HIS A 1010 33.34 -14.33 -5.17
CA HIS A 1010 33.01 -14.83 -6.50
C HIS A 1010 31.56 -14.55 -6.94
N PHE A 1011 30.66 -14.26 -5.99
CA PHE A 1011 29.29 -13.83 -6.30
C PHE A 1011 29.16 -12.33 -6.63
N GLY A 1012 30.24 -11.53 -6.55
CA GLY A 1012 30.10 -10.08 -6.69
C GLY A 1012 31.29 -9.24 -7.10
N GLU A 1013 32.50 -9.76 -7.35
CA GLU A 1013 33.65 -8.89 -7.67
C GLU A 1013 34.45 -9.21 -8.95
N ASN A 1014 34.48 -10.45 -9.45
CA ASN A 1014 35.34 -10.75 -10.62
C ASN A 1014 34.67 -10.59 -12.00
N SER A 1015 33.42 -10.16 -12.08
CA SER A 1015 32.73 -9.93 -13.37
C SER A 1015 32.58 -8.45 -13.73
N THR A 1016 32.93 -7.52 -12.84
CA THR A 1016 32.61 -6.09 -12.99
C THR A 1016 33.74 -5.23 -13.55
N GLN A 1017 35.00 -5.68 -13.54
CA GLN A 1017 36.11 -4.79 -13.95
C GLN A 1017 36.49 -4.82 -15.43
N VAL A 1018 35.95 -5.75 -16.23
CA VAL A 1018 36.26 -5.84 -17.68
C VAL A 1018 35.07 -5.44 -18.58
N PHE A 1019 33.87 -5.26 -18.02
CA PHE A 1019 32.66 -4.98 -18.81
C PHE A 1019 32.05 -3.58 -18.61
N ILE A 1020 32.61 -2.74 -17.73
CA ILE A 1020 32.00 -1.44 -17.39
C ILE A 1020 32.27 -0.33 -18.43
N GLU A 1021 33.18 -0.52 -19.39
CA GLU A 1021 33.56 0.57 -20.30
C GLU A 1021 33.00 0.53 -21.74
N LYS A 1022 32.17 -0.47 -22.12
CA LYS A 1022 31.61 -0.53 -23.50
C LYS A 1022 30.11 -0.81 -23.67
N GLU A 1023 29.32 -0.93 -22.60
CA GLU A 1023 27.91 -1.34 -22.73
C GLU A 1023 26.86 -0.30 -22.27
N PHE A 1024 27.23 0.98 -22.14
CA PHE A 1024 26.29 2.03 -21.70
C PHE A 1024 25.43 2.65 -22.82
N LEU A 1025 25.71 2.41 -24.11
CA LEU A 1025 25.00 3.08 -25.21
C LEU A 1025 24.02 2.22 -26.01
N TYR A 1026 24.15 0.89 -25.98
CA TYR A 1026 23.31 -0.02 -26.80
C TYR A 1026 22.05 -0.56 -26.11
N PRO A 1027 21.98 -0.77 -24.77
CA PRO A 1027 20.76 -1.21 -24.13
C PRO A 1027 19.66 -0.14 -24.12
N TYR A 1028 20.00 1.15 -24.01
CA TYR A 1028 19.03 2.23 -23.80
C TYR A 1028 18.04 2.39 -24.97
N ASN A 1029 18.52 2.32 -26.21
CA ASN A 1029 17.66 2.44 -27.41
C ASN A 1029 16.85 1.17 -27.70
N HIS A 1030 17.40 -0.02 -27.44
CA HIS A 1030 16.65 -1.27 -27.60
C HIS A 1030 15.60 -1.45 -26.50
N TYR A 1031 15.87 -1.01 -25.27
CA TYR A 1031 14.91 -0.98 -24.16
C TYR A 1031 13.80 0.05 -24.40
N ARG A 1032 14.12 1.23 -24.97
CA ARG A 1032 13.13 2.26 -25.33
C ARG A 1032 12.24 1.80 -26.48
N ASN A 1033 12.78 1.11 -27.49
CA ASN A 1033 11.98 0.50 -28.56
C ASN A 1033 11.10 -0.65 -28.06
N LEU A 1034 11.58 -1.49 -27.13
CA LEU A 1034 10.74 -2.53 -26.52
C LEU A 1034 9.69 -1.97 -25.55
N LYS A 1035 10.00 -0.90 -24.81
CA LYS A 1035 9.04 -0.16 -23.98
C LYS A 1035 8.01 0.57 -24.84
N GLY A 1036 8.44 1.18 -25.95
CA GLY A 1036 7.56 1.78 -26.96
C GLY A 1036 6.64 0.74 -27.58
N GLN A 1037 7.16 -0.43 -27.97
CA GLN A 1037 6.33 -1.54 -28.46
C GLN A 1037 5.41 -2.14 -27.39
N LEU A 1038 5.82 -2.17 -26.11
CA LEU A 1038 4.95 -2.61 -25.02
C LEU A 1038 3.83 -1.60 -24.74
N ALA A 1039 4.14 -0.29 -24.77
CA ALA A 1039 3.19 0.81 -24.62
C ALA A 1039 2.22 0.90 -25.82
N ILE A 1040 2.73 0.63 -27.03
CA ILE A 1040 1.91 0.49 -28.24
C ILE A 1040 1.06 -0.78 -28.13
N ALA A 1041 1.57 -1.90 -27.62
CA ALA A 1041 0.76 -3.10 -27.43
C ALA A 1041 -0.33 -2.92 -26.36
N THR A 1042 -0.05 -2.27 -25.23
CA THR A 1042 -1.08 -1.95 -24.22
C THR A 1042 -2.06 -0.88 -24.69
N SER A 1043 -1.64 0.05 -25.56
CA SER A 1043 -2.53 1.05 -26.17
C SER A 1043 -3.35 0.52 -27.35
N ILE A 1044 -2.84 -0.45 -28.11
CA ILE A 1044 -3.52 -1.05 -29.29
C ILE A 1044 -4.44 -2.20 -28.86
N PHE A 1045 -4.07 -3.01 -27.86
CA PHE A 1045 -4.86 -4.19 -27.48
C PHE A 1045 -5.96 -3.97 -26.45
N GLY A 1046 -6.17 -2.74 -25.95
CA GLY A 1046 -7.39 -2.39 -25.20
C GLY A 1046 -7.90 -3.47 -24.25
N LEU A 1047 -7.05 -4.03 -23.38
CA LEU A 1047 -7.43 -5.04 -22.39
C LEU A 1047 -8.20 -4.36 -21.25
N LYS A 1048 -9.44 -3.95 -21.55
CA LYS A 1048 -10.52 -3.87 -20.57
C LYS A 1048 -10.96 -5.30 -20.27
N HIS A 1049 -10.82 -5.71 -19.02
CA HIS A 1049 -11.34 -6.94 -18.42
C HIS A 1049 -10.82 -8.28 -18.97
N LEU A 1050 -10.03 -8.96 -18.13
CA LEU A 1050 -10.38 -10.29 -17.60
C LEU A 1050 -9.66 -10.51 -16.26
#